data_AF-A0A0A2XF75-F1
#
_entry.id   AF-A0A0A2XF75-F1
#
_cell.length_a   1.000
_cell.length_b   1.000
_cell.length_c   1.000
_cell.angle_alpha   90.00
_cell.angle_beta   90.00
_cell.angle_gamma   90.00
#
_symmetry.space_group_name_H-M   'P 1'
#
loop_
_entity.id
_entity.type
_entity.pdbx_description
1 polymer ?
#
loop_
_entity_poly.entity_id
_entity_poly.type
_entity_poly.pdbx_seq_one_letter_code
_entity_poly.pdbx_strand_id
1 'polypeptide(L)'
;AIPDVTDANNNGIADTTDYQNALDAVKKAQAAETAAEQLVSNAKSDNNVSQTEADSIIAKNAEIEKLKADAQKLIEQVPESDRGTLQNDLNAVNPVEVPPVTKDLYRLTSSLDTNGGPDNPKEAYYDQKYTTSSAIKTTENADHIYVHKGTSEEYGGFIDGGTGTTNFNTTATTVNTAGGDDLIDAVGMGGNVKFFAGDGNDTLKLQGISGYGPTWNYYGGMDGAQVIDMGTGNDTIAIDKFTNMTRWSSADQQNSFYYSTTKILMGDGKDTLTIAGNIKADSDSGVSLSNYFNLGSGDDTMTIKGNITDTESANGGTQYASNLIDLGSGHDTLTIGGSIMGNTLVLSEDSSTIKVNGAIVKETGNTSFKLGSGNDTLTIEGIYDSAEDAASSDSLAIILNAYQVQGTKTYLSDWYSESESSLQSLLDANSRVVNGNTIPNEVKPFVDLGDGNNQANFNGGLWWTNVTSGSGSDTITVGSTAGSFGGSKISTGAGDDTVSIRTWYGKQAEVDMGNGDDTINLYNLEKFGAPSTNIIQGGEGYDVLNLKGGVVPLTMYTSITPTDSINLQEVEEINLNGTGSSLKIGENGLTALNSSTDPEQYGGAFYIHGTSKDSVTFDTTKWAKSQDNVQSEDHPGHTYDVYQYNGSPLYVYVEDGITIK
;
A
#
# COMPACT_ATOMS: atom_id res chain seq x y z
N ALA A 1 -85.22 0.58 -18.15
CA ALA A 1 -84.16 1.44 -17.60
C ALA A 1 -82.98 1.33 -18.54
N ILE A 2 -82.48 2.46 -19.04
CA ILE A 2 -81.17 2.52 -19.72
C ILE A 2 -80.13 2.35 -18.60
N PRO A 3 -79.10 1.50 -18.73
CA PRO A 3 -78.07 1.41 -17.70
C PRO A 3 -77.44 2.79 -17.52
N ASP A 4 -77.36 3.29 -16.29
CA ASP A 4 -76.56 4.49 -16.01
C ASP A 4 -75.11 4.15 -16.35
N VAL A 5 -74.55 4.92 -17.28
CA VAL A 5 -73.12 4.90 -17.57
C VAL A 5 -72.46 5.70 -16.45
N THR A 6 -71.70 5.03 -15.59
CA THR A 6 -70.96 5.69 -14.52
C THR A 6 -69.68 6.30 -15.09
N ASP A 7 -69.40 7.55 -14.72
CA ASP A 7 -68.21 8.33 -15.07
C ASP A 7 -67.81 9.06 -13.77
N ALA A 8 -67.06 8.38 -12.90
CA ALA A 8 -66.78 8.84 -11.55
C ALA A 8 -65.76 10.00 -11.53
N ASN A 9 -64.90 10.07 -12.54
CA ASN A 9 -63.86 11.09 -12.66
C ASN A 9 -64.30 12.33 -13.47
N ASN A 10 -65.49 12.29 -14.09
CA ASN A 10 -66.06 13.32 -14.97
C ASN A 10 -65.17 13.67 -16.17
N ASN A 11 -64.39 12.71 -16.69
CA ASN A 11 -63.55 12.90 -17.86
C ASN A 11 -64.34 12.73 -19.19
N GLY A 12 -65.62 12.37 -19.12
CA GLY A 12 -66.48 12.13 -20.27
C GLY A 12 -66.36 10.73 -20.88
N ILE A 13 -65.66 9.81 -20.21
CA ILE A 13 -65.46 8.40 -20.56
C ILE A 13 -66.10 7.54 -19.46
N ALA A 14 -66.79 6.47 -19.86
CA ALA A 14 -67.39 5.54 -18.89
C ALA A 14 -66.30 4.85 -18.06
N ASP A 15 -66.53 4.65 -16.76
CA ASP A 15 -65.61 3.95 -15.85
C ASP A 15 -65.21 2.57 -16.38
N THR A 16 -66.14 1.84 -17.02
CA THR A 16 -65.88 0.54 -17.64
C THR A 16 -64.91 0.63 -18.81
N THR A 17 -64.96 1.74 -19.56
CA THR A 17 -64.05 2.01 -20.69
C THR A 17 -62.69 2.45 -20.17
N ASP A 18 -62.63 3.28 -19.14
CA ASP A 18 -61.38 3.66 -18.47
C ASP A 18 -60.66 2.43 -17.91
N TYR A 19 -61.39 1.53 -17.22
CA TYR A 19 -60.84 0.27 -16.74
C TYR A 19 -60.30 -0.60 -17.87
N GLN A 20 -61.05 -0.75 -18.97
CA GLN A 20 -60.61 -1.55 -20.12
C GLN A 20 -59.37 -0.96 -20.80
N ASN A 21 -59.32 0.36 -20.96
CA ASN A 21 -58.15 1.06 -21.50
C ASN A 21 -56.90 0.84 -20.64
N ALA A 22 -57.05 0.96 -19.31
CA ALA A 22 -55.97 0.71 -18.37
C ALA A 22 -55.52 -0.77 -18.41
N LEU A 23 -56.46 -1.73 -18.42
CA LEU A 23 -56.18 -3.16 -18.53
C LEU A 23 -55.40 -3.49 -19.82
N ASP A 24 -55.81 -2.92 -20.95
CA ASP A 24 -55.14 -3.16 -22.22
C ASP A 24 -53.75 -2.51 -22.26
N ALA A 25 -53.55 -1.38 -21.58
CA ALA A 25 -52.23 -0.76 -21.42
C ALA A 25 -51.29 -1.60 -20.52
N VAL A 26 -51.79 -2.11 -19.40
CA VAL A 26 -51.03 -3.03 -18.54
C VAL A 26 -50.63 -4.30 -19.30
N LYS A 27 -51.56 -4.91 -20.05
CA LYS A 27 -51.25 -6.08 -20.89
C LYS A 27 -50.21 -5.79 -21.97
N LYS A 28 -50.17 -4.58 -22.52
CA LYS A 28 -49.12 -4.17 -23.48
C LYS A 28 -47.76 -4.06 -22.79
N ALA A 29 -47.70 -3.50 -21.58
CA ALA A 29 -46.47 -3.43 -20.79
C ALA A 29 -45.95 -4.84 -20.46
N GLN A 30 -46.85 -5.74 -19.98
CA GLN A 30 -46.53 -7.15 -19.72
C GLN A 30 -46.03 -7.88 -20.97
N ALA A 31 -46.69 -7.68 -22.12
CA ALA A 31 -46.26 -8.29 -23.37
C ALA A 31 -44.89 -7.77 -23.85
N ALA A 32 -44.56 -6.51 -23.55
CA ALA A 32 -43.25 -5.95 -23.86
C ALA A 32 -42.14 -6.54 -22.97
N GLU A 33 -42.41 -6.74 -21.68
CA GLU A 33 -41.53 -7.47 -20.75
C GLU A 33 -41.29 -8.91 -21.21
N THR A 34 -42.34 -9.69 -21.49
CA THR A 34 -42.18 -11.07 -22.00
C THR A 34 -41.38 -11.13 -23.31
N ALA A 35 -41.53 -10.12 -24.18
CA ALA A 35 -40.74 -10.03 -25.39
C ALA A 35 -39.26 -9.70 -25.10
N ALA A 36 -38.98 -8.86 -24.10
CA ALA A 36 -37.62 -8.58 -23.65
C ALA A 36 -36.96 -9.82 -23.01
N GLU A 37 -37.69 -10.55 -22.16
CA GLU A 37 -37.23 -11.83 -21.58
C GLU A 37 -36.85 -12.84 -22.68
N GLN A 38 -37.65 -12.91 -23.76
CA GLN A 38 -37.35 -13.77 -24.89
C GLN A 38 -36.09 -13.32 -25.65
N LEU A 39 -35.86 -12.01 -25.79
CA LEU A 39 -34.64 -11.47 -26.40
C LEU A 39 -33.41 -11.85 -25.57
N VAL A 40 -33.48 -11.71 -24.24
CA VAL A 40 -32.41 -12.15 -23.32
C VAL A 40 -32.15 -13.64 -23.46
N SER A 41 -33.20 -14.47 -23.48
CA SER A 41 -33.06 -15.92 -23.64
C SER A 41 -32.43 -16.30 -24.99
N ASN A 42 -32.70 -15.55 -26.05
CA ASN A 42 -32.11 -15.80 -27.37
C ASN A 42 -30.64 -15.39 -27.39
N ALA A 43 -30.32 -14.20 -26.87
CA ALA A 43 -28.95 -13.68 -26.81
C ALA A 43 -28.02 -14.59 -25.99
N LYS A 44 -28.52 -15.21 -24.92
CA LYS A 44 -27.74 -16.15 -24.09
C LYS A 44 -27.61 -17.56 -24.69
N SER A 45 -28.26 -17.86 -25.82
CA SER A 45 -28.40 -19.25 -26.30
C SER A 45 -27.14 -19.84 -26.92
N ASP A 46 -26.25 -19.01 -27.47
CA ASP A 46 -24.99 -19.41 -28.10
C ASP A 46 -23.74 -19.00 -27.30
N ASN A 47 -23.93 -18.35 -26.13
CA ASN A 47 -22.89 -17.75 -25.29
C ASN A 47 -22.05 -16.66 -25.97
N ASN A 48 -22.55 -16.04 -27.04
CA ASN A 48 -21.84 -15.01 -27.79
C ASN A 48 -22.74 -13.79 -28.05
N VAL A 49 -23.05 -13.06 -26.98
CA VAL A 49 -23.95 -11.91 -27.03
C VAL A 49 -23.33 -10.81 -27.89
N SER A 50 -23.99 -10.47 -28.99
CA SER A 50 -23.56 -9.40 -29.89
C SER A 50 -24.08 -8.03 -29.44
N GLN A 51 -23.39 -6.96 -29.88
CA GLN A 51 -23.86 -5.59 -29.63
C GLN A 51 -25.30 -5.36 -30.11
N THR A 52 -25.66 -5.92 -31.26
CA THR A 52 -27.00 -5.75 -31.83
C THR A 52 -28.09 -6.38 -30.95
N GLU A 53 -27.78 -7.49 -30.28
CA GLU A 53 -28.69 -8.13 -29.34
C GLU A 53 -28.84 -7.31 -28.06
N ALA A 54 -27.72 -6.83 -27.50
CA ALA A 54 -27.72 -5.93 -26.35
C ALA A 54 -28.55 -4.66 -26.63
N ASP A 55 -28.28 -3.97 -27.75
CA ASP A 55 -29.01 -2.78 -28.19
C ASP A 55 -30.51 -3.04 -28.36
N SER A 56 -30.88 -4.24 -28.86
CA SER A 56 -32.29 -4.63 -29.02
C SER A 56 -32.99 -4.81 -27.69
N ILE A 57 -32.29 -5.36 -26.67
CA ILE A 57 -32.82 -5.52 -25.31
C ILE A 57 -32.96 -4.14 -24.65
N ILE A 58 -31.96 -3.26 -24.78
CA ILE A 58 -32.00 -1.88 -24.27
C ILE A 58 -33.18 -1.11 -24.87
N ALA A 59 -33.37 -1.19 -26.19
CA ALA A 59 -34.50 -0.55 -26.85
C ALA A 59 -35.84 -1.09 -26.33
N LYS A 60 -35.91 -2.40 -26.01
CA LYS A 60 -37.11 -3.01 -25.45
C LYS A 60 -37.36 -2.59 -24.00
N ASN A 61 -36.33 -2.45 -23.18
CA ASN A 61 -36.42 -1.89 -21.83
C ASN A 61 -36.93 -0.45 -21.84
N ALA A 62 -36.45 0.39 -22.77
CA ALA A 62 -36.98 1.75 -22.95
C ALA A 62 -38.48 1.75 -23.36
N GLU A 63 -38.90 0.77 -24.16
CA GLU A 63 -40.32 0.58 -24.51
C GLU A 63 -41.16 0.17 -23.28
N ILE A 64 -40.64 -0.75 -22.45
CA ILE A 64 -41.30 -1.18 -21.20
C ILE A 64 -41.55 0.01 -20.28
N GLU A 65 -40.54 0.83 -20.03
CA GLU A 65 -40.67 2.01 -19.16
C GLU A 65 -41.69 3.03 -19.70
N LYS A 66 -41.67 3.26 -21.02
CA LYS A 66 -42.68 4.12 -21.65
C LYS A 66 -44.09 3.54 -21.50
N LEU A 67 -44.28 2.24 -21.78
CA LEU A 67 -45.57 1.58 -21.64
C LEU A 67 -46.05 1.56 -20.18
N LYS A 68 -45.13 1.43 -19.22
CA LYS A 68 -45.45 1.53 -17.80
C LYS A 68 -45.98 2.91 -17.44
N ALA A 69 -45.28 3.96 -17.87
CA ALA A 69 -45.71 5.34 -17.65
C ALA A 69 -47.07 5.65 -18.30
N ASP A 70 -47.33 5.11 -19.50
CA ASP A 70 -48.61 5.30 -20.19
C ASP A 70 -49.74 4.49 -19.53
N ALA A 71 -49.47 3.27 -19.07
CA ALA A 71 -50.43 2.47 -18.29
C ALA A 71 -50.78 3.14 -16.96
N GLN A 72 -49.78 3.72 -16.26
CA GLN A 72 -49.99 4.44 -15.00
C GLN A 72 -50.98 5.61 -15.17
N LYS A 73 -50.81 6.43 -16.22
CA LYS A 73 -51.73 7.55 -16.51
C LYS A 73 -53.17 7.09 -16.76
N LEU A 74 -53.35 5.90 -17.33
CA LEU A 74 -54.68 5.33 -17.58
C LEU A 74 -55.28 4.73 -16.32
N ILE A 75 -54.48 4.07 -15.48
CA ILE A 75 -54.92 3.60 -14.15
C ILE A 75 -55.39 4.78 -13.29
N GLU A 76 -54.74 5.94 -13.40
CA GLU A 76 -55.14 7.17 -12.72
C GLU A 76 -56.50 7.74 -13.18
N GLN A 77 -57.04 7.29 -14.33
CA GLN A 77 -58.41 7.59 -14.74
C GLN A 77 -59.42 6.60 -14.17
N VAL A 78 -59.02 5.37 -13.82
CA VAL A 78 -59.94 4.37 -13.26
C VAL A 78 -60.42 4.82 -11.86
N PRO A 79 -61.69 4.55 -11.46
CA PRO A 79 -62.14 4.78 -10.09
C PRO A 79 -61.22 4.12 -9.06
N GLU A 80 -60.93 4.82 -7.96
CA GLU A 80 -59.94 4.40 -6.96
C GLU A 80 -60.20 2.98 -6.40
N SER A 81 -61.48 2.61 -6.23
CA SER A 81 -61.88 1.28 -5.74
C SER A 81 -61.45 0.13 -6.65
N ASP A 82 -61.21 0.40 -7.94
CA ASP A 82 -61.03 -0.61 -8.97
C ASP A 82 -59.59 -0.67 -9.49
N ARG A 83 -58.70 0.21 -9.00
CA ARG A 83 -57.28 0.27 -9.42
C ARG A 83 -56.43 -0.88 -8.91
N GLY A 84 -56.81 -1.51 -7.80
CA GLY A 84 -55.93 -2.37 -7.01
C GLY A 84 -55.21 -3.46 -7.82
N THR A 85 -55.96 -4.25 -8.60
CA THR A 85 -55.37 -5.33 -9.42
C THR A 85 -54.50 -4.76 -10.55
N LEU A 86 -54.95 -3.72 -11.24
CA LEU A 86 -54.21 -3.09 -12.34
C LEU A 86 -52.88 -2.51 -11.86
N GLN A 87 -52.86 -1.86 -10.69
CA GLN A 87 -51.65 -1.31 -10.12
C GLN A 87 -50.67 -2.41 -9.70
N ASN A 88 -51.16 -3.50 -9.10
CA ASN A 88 -50.31 -4.63 -8.74
C ASN A 88 -49.67 -5.29 -9.98
N ASP A 89 -50.47 -5.49 -11.03
CA ASP A 89 -49.99 -6.08 -12.29
C ASP A 89 -48.97 -5.16 -12.99
N LEU A 90 -49.18 -3.85 -12.96
CA LEU A 90 -48.24 -2.88 -13.52
C LEU A 90 -46.93 -2.80 -12.72
N ASN A 91 -47.01 -2.84 -11.39
CA ASN A 91 -45.85 -2.84 -10.51
C ASN A 91 -44.99 -4.11 -10.67
N ALA A 92 -45.57 -5.20 -11.15
CA ALA A 92 -44.85 -6.43 -11.43
C ALA A 92 -44.05 -6.38 -12.75
N VAL A 93 -44.37 -5.46 -13.67
CA VAL A 93 -43.64 -5.29 -14.92
C VAL A 93 -42.32 -4.57 -14.67
N ASN A 94 -41.20 -5.16 -15.07
CA ASN A 94 -39.88 -4.57 -14.91
C ASN A 94 -39.04 -4.66 -16.19
N PRO A 95 -38.10 -3.74 -16.42
CA PRO A 95 -37.03 -3.94 -17.38
C PRO A 95 -36.25 -5.22 -17.08
N VAL A 96 -35.72 -5.87 -18.11
CA VAL A 96 -34.87 -7.06 -17.98
C VAL A 96 -33.40 -6.67 -17.92
N GLU A 97 -32.59 -7.50 -17.28
CA GLU A 97 -31.13 -7.34 -17.27
C GLU A 97 -30.55 -7.52 -18.69
N VAL A 98 -29.73 -6.56 -19.12
CA VAL A 98 -29.02 -6.64 -20.40
C VAL A 98 -27.79 -7.53 -20.16
N PRO A 99 -27.66 -8.68 -20.84
CA PRO A 99 -26.48 -9.50 -20.70
C PRO A 99 -25.24 -8.77 -21.24
N PRO A 100 -24.05 -9.05 -20.67
CA PRO A 100 -22.82 -8.44 -21.16
C PRO A 100 -22.51 -8.88 -22.58
N VAL A 101 -21.93 -7.99 -23.37
CA VAL A 101 -21.48 -8.28 -24.74
C VAL A 101 -20.24 -9.15 -24.66
N THR A 102 -20.22 -10.27 -25.39
CA THR A 102 -19.09 -11.21 -25.35
C THR A 102 -18.18 -11.04 -26.56
N LYS A 103 -16.87 -11.07 -26.34
CA LYS A 103 -15.85 -11.13 -27.40
C LYS A 103 -14.79 -12.18 -27.09
N ASP A 104 -14.76 -13.24 -27.88
CA ASP A 104 -13.70 -14.26 -27.84
C ASP A 104 -12.63 -13.94 -28.88
N LEU A 105 -11.41 -13.69 -28.42
CA LEU A 105 -10.27 -13.29 -29.24
C LEU A 105 -9.09 -14.25 -29.03
N TYR A 106 -8.32 -14.50 -30.10
CA TYR A 106 -7.08 -15.26 -29.99
C TYR A 106 -5.88 -14.42 -29.55
N ARG A 107 -5.92 -13.12 -29.85
CA ARG A 107 -4.88 -12.13 -29.53
C ARG A 107 -5.50 -10.74 -29.62
N LEU A 108 -5.10 -9.84 -28.74
CA LEU A 108 -5.50 -8.44 -28.79
C LEU A 108 -4.31 -7.60 -29.25
N THR A 109 -4.41 -6.95 -30.41
CA THR A 109 -3.34 -6.12 -31.00
C THR A 109 -3.87 -4.75 -31.43
N SER A 110 -2.97 -3.91 -31.95
CA SER A 110 -3.22 -2.57 -32.49
C SER A 110 -4.21 -2.47 -33.67
N SER A 111 -4.81 -3.55 -34.17
CA SER A 111 -5.64 -3.56 -35.41
C SER A 111 -7.10 -3.99 -35.21
N LEU A 112 -7.66 -3.81 -34.01
CA LEU A 112 -9.07 -4.10 -33.75
C LEU A 112 -9.98 -2.93 -34.12
N ASP A 113 -11.04 -3.20 -34.88
CA ASP A 113 -12.17 -2.30 -35.06
C ASP A 113 -13.45 -2.88 -34.42
N THR A 114 -14.53 -2.10 -34.41
CA THR A 114 -15.82 -2.49 -33.79
C THR A 114 -16.48 -3.71 -34.45
N ASN A 115 -15.93 -4.23 -35.55
CA ASN A 115 -16.52 -5.31 -36.35
C ASN A 115 -15.72 -6.63 -36.31
N GLY A 116 -14.61 -6.70 -35.56
CA GLY A 116 -13.85 -7.94 -35.35
C GLY A 116 -12.34 -7.71 -35.24
N GLY A 117 -11.68 -8.51 -34.40
CA GLY A 117 -10.23 -8.50 -34.22
C GLY A 117 -9.47 -9.39 -35.20
N PRO A 118 -8.14 -9.51 -35.05
CA PRO A 118 -7.41 -10.57 -35.72
C PRO A 118 -7.82 -11.92 -35.13
N ASP A 119 -8.87 -12.51 -35.69
CA ASP A 119 -9.26 -13.92 -35.47
C ASP A 119 -8.22 -14.90 -36.04
N ASN A 120 -7.17 -14.38 -36.69
CA ASN A 120 -6.09 -15.17 -37.24
C ASN A 120 -4.87 -15.18 -36.32
N PRO A 121 -4.42 -16.35 -35.84
CA PRO A 121 -3.22 -16.49 -35.00
C PRO A 121 -1.89 -16.14 -35.70
N LYS A 122 -1.92 -15.58 -36.92
CA LYS A 122 -0.74 -15.31 -37.74
C LYS A 122 -0.88 -14.00 -38.52
N GLU A 123 -0.67 -12.89 -37.86
CA GLU A 123 -0.18 -11.67 -38.53
C GLU A 123 1.29 -11.89 -38.93
N ALA A 124 1.72 -11.41 -40.10
CA ALA A 124 3.08 -11.61 -40.60
C ALA A 124 4.09 -10.70 -39.86
N TYR A 125 5.37 -11.14 -39.76
CA TYR A 125 6.49 -10.44 -39.05
C TYR A 125 6.51 -8.91 -39.21
N TYR A 126 6.15 -8.42 -40.40
CA TYR A 126 6.31 -7.04 -40.79
C TYR A 126 5.09 -6.17 -40.49
N ASP A 127 3.92 -6.76 -40.27
CA ASP A 127 2.68 -6.01 -40.03
C ASP A 127 2.59 -5.51 -38.58
N GLN A 128 3.20 -6.21 -37.62
CA GLN A 128 3.21 -5.81 -36.20
C GLN A 128 4.22 -4.69 -35.87
N LYS A 129 5.27 -4.51 -36.67
CA LYS A 129 6.34 -3.52 -36.40
C LYS A 129 5.95 -2.08 -36.76
N TYR A 130 4.92 -1.89 -37.58
CA TYR A 130 4.59 -0.59 -38.19
C TYR A 130 3.09 -0.26 -38.20
N THR A 131 2.25 -1.02 -37.50
CA THR A 131 0.83 -0.72 -37.39
C THR A 131 0.59 0.37 -36.35
N THR A 132 -0.15 1.40 -36.74
CA THR A 132 -0.69 2.42 -35.85
C THR A 132 -1.84 1.84 -35.05
N SER A 133 -1.90 2.08 -33.74
CA SER A 133 -3.00 1.59 -32.89
C SER A 133 -4.36 2.10 -33.33
N SER A 134 -5.26 1.17 -33.59
CA SER A 134 -6.69 1.35 -33.39
C SER A 134 -7.00 1.09 -31.92
N ALA A 135 -7.69 2.03 -31.28
CA ALA A 135 -8.23 1.80 -29.95
C ALA A 135 -9.42 0.84 -30.07
N ILE A 136 -9.46 -0.18 -29.22
CA ILE A 136 -10.72 -0.87 -28.95
C ILE A 136 -11.49 0.08 -28.06
N LYS A 137 -12.59 0.62 -28.56
CA LYS A 137 -13.61 1.22 -27.70
C LYS A 137 -14.80 0.26 -27.68
N THR A 138 -15.14 -0.26 -26.51
CA THR A 138 -16.38 -1.03 -26.33
C THR A 138 -17.52 -0.11 -25.92
N THR A 139 -18.64 -0.66 -25.44
CA THR A 139 -19.81 0.16 -25.14
C THR A 139 -19.85 0.58 -23.69
N GLU A 140 -20.68 1.56 -23.36
CA GLU A 140 -20.89 1.97 -21.96
C GLU A 140 -21.71 0.94 -21.15
N ASN A 141 -21.80 -0.32 -21.60
CA ASN A 141 -22.45 -1.42 -20.90
C ASN A 141 -21.42 -2.54 -20.71
N ALA A 142 -21.65 -3.39 -19.72
CA ALA A 142 -20.81 -4.53 -19.41
C ALA A 142 -20.35 -5.33 -20.67
N ASP A 143 -19.05 -5.46 -20.81
CA ASP A 143 -18.35 -6.17 -21.88
C ASP A 143 -17.50 -7.30 -21.26
N HIS A 144 -17.62 -8.51 -21.82
CA HIS A 144 -16.82 -9.68 -21.45
C HIS A 144 -15.87 -10.04 -22.60
N ILE A 145 -14.58 -9.75 -22.43
CA ILE A 145 -13.53 -9.98 -23.43
C ILE A 145 -12.62 -11.11 -22.98
N TYR A 146 -12.63 -12.23 -23.71
CA TYR A 146 -11.74 -13.35 -23.48
C TYR A 146 -10.63 -13.35 -24.52
N VAL A 147 -9.39 -13.18 -24.11
CA VAL A 147 -8.21 -13.26 -24.99
C VAL A 147 -7.48 -14.56 -24.70
N HIS A 148 -7.90 -15.63 -25.38
CA HIS A 148 -7.46 -16.98 -25.05
C HIS A 148 -6.67 -17.64 -26.18
N LYS A 149 -5.86 -18.64 -25.82
CA LYS A 149 -5.01 -19.35 -26.76
C LYS A 149 -5.81 -20.24 -27.73
N GLY A 150 -5.84 -19.89 -29.01
CA GLY A 150 -6.44 -20.74 -30.06
C GLY A 150 -5.52 -21.76 -30.72
N THR A 151 -4.22 -21.68 -30.48
CA THR A 151 -3.21 -22.52 -31.15
C THR A 151 -2.14 -23.02 -30.20
N SER A 152 -1.11 -23.70 -30.70
CA SER A 152 0.07 -24.05 -29.90
C SER A 152 1.04 -22.89 -29.65
N GLU A 153 0.78 -21.69 -30.19
CA GLU A 153 1.66 -20.51 -30.03
C GLU A 153 1.77 -20.11 -28.56
N GLU A 154 2.98 -20.09 -28.00
CA GLU A 154 3.24 -19.80 -26.58
C GLU A 154 2.57 -18.52 -26.07
N TYR A 155 2.59 -17.44 -26.86
CA TYR A 155 1.99 -16.13 -26.53
C TYR A 155 0.60 -15.91 -27.15
N GLY A 156 -0.05 -16.96 -27.65
CA GLY A 156 -1.47 -16.88 -28.02
C GLY A 156 -2.31 -16.56 -26.78
N GLY A 157 -3.26 -15.64 -26.90
CA GLY A 157 -4.07 -15.14 -25.80
C GLY A 157 -3.49 -13.90 -25.07
N PHE A 158 -2.45 -13.26 -25.62
CA PHE A 158 -1.90 -12.03 -25.02
C PHE A 158 -2.62 -10.78 -25.51
N ILE A 159 -2.68 -9.79 -24.62
CA ILE A 159 -2.80 -8.37 -24.94
C ILE A 159 -1.42 -7.86 -25.33
N ASP A 160 -1.27 -7.55 -26.61
CA ASP A 160 0.02 -7.31 -27.24
C ASP A 160 0.16 -5.87 -27.71
N GLY A 161 1.03 -5.13 -27.03
CA GLY A 161 1.45 -3.78 -27.36
C GLY A 161 2.48 -3.68 -28.48
N GLY A 162 2.93 -4.82 -29.02
CA GLY A 162 3.96 -4.90 -30.03
C GLY A 162 5.37 -4.59 -29.50
N THR A 163 6.20 -4.08 -30.39
CA THR A 163 7.65 -3.87 -30.21
C THR A 163 7.90 -2.37 -30.17
N GLY A 164 8.16 -1.80 -29.00
CA GLY A 164 8.60 -0.42 -28.90
C GLY A 164 10.10 -0.37 -28.72
N THR A 165 10.88 -0.26 -29.79
CA THR A 165 12.31 0.05 -29.62
C THR A 165 12.45 1.42 -28.95
N THR A 166 12.97 1.46 -27.72
CA THR A 166 13.69 2.57 -27.06
C THR A 166 12.99 3.93 -26.96
N ASN A 167 11.74 4.06 -27.41
CA ASN A 167 10.97 5.30 -27.42
C ASN A 167 9.53 4.98 -27.02
N PHE A 168 9.13 5.34 -25.80
CA PHE A 168 7.74 5.47 -25.31
C PHE A 168 6.82 6.33 -26.20
N ASN A 169 7.34 6.84 -27.33
CA ASN A 169 6.62 7.50 -28.41
C ASN A 169 6.21 6.52 -29.54
N THR A 170 6.23 5.21 -29.28
CA THR A 170 5.65 4.21 -30.17
C THR A 170 4.18 4.01 -29.84
N THR A 171 3.35 3.74 -30.85
CA THR A 171 1.90 3.64 -30.67
C THR A 171 1.56 2.45 -29.78
N ALA A 172 0.96 2.71 -28.61
CA ALA A 172 0.53 1.67 -27.68
C ALA A 172 -0.77 1.01 -28.15
N THR A 173 -0.90 -0.31 -27.97
CA THR A 173 -2.21 -0.96 -28.09
C THR A 173 -3.10 -0.42 -26.97
N THR A 174 -4.20 0.25 -27.34
CA THR A 174 -5.13 0.85 -26.38
C THR A 174 -6.42 0.04 -26.32
N VAL A 175 -6.76 -0.41 -25.12
CA VAL A 175 -8.04 -1.04 -24.76
C VAL A 175 -8.79 -0.05 -23.89
N ASN A 176 -10.00 0.32 -24.29
CA ASN A 176 -10.90 1.17 -23.53
C ASN A 176 -12.27 0.49 -23.48
N THR A 177 -12.68 0.01 -22.31
CA THR A 177 -14.00 -0.61 -22.17
C THR A 177 -15.12 0.38 -21.88
N ALA A 178 -14.75 1.66 -21.70
CA ALA A 178 -15.62 2.81 -21.54
C ALA A 178 -16.37 2.81 -20.20
N GLY A 179 -17.22 1.83 -19.92
CA GLY A 179 -17.87 1.68 -18.63
C GLY A 179 -18.94 0.58 -18.62
N GLY A 180 -19.49 0.29 -17.45
CA GLY A 180 -20.22 -0.95 -17.15
C GLY A 180 -19.35 -1.89 -16.32
N ASP A 181 -19.93 -2.96 -15.77
CA ASP A 181 -19.14 -3.96 -15.03
C ASP A 181 -18.44 -4.90 -16.04
N ASP A 182 -17.21 -4.57 -16.45
CA ASP A 182 -16.48 -5.26 -17.51
C ASP A 182 -15.61 -6.41 -17.00
N LEU A 183 -15.39 -7.40 -17.86
CA LEU A 183 -14.48 -8.52 -17.60
C LEU A 183 -13.51 -8.68 -18.76
N ILE A 184 -12.21 -8.64 -18.45
CA ILE A 184 -11.15 -9.02 -19.38
C ILE A 184 -10.38 -10.20 -18.80
N ASP A 185 -10.33 -11.30 -19.55
CA ASP A 185 -9.59 -12.51 -19.17
C ASP A 185 -8.60 -12.87 -20.28
N ALA A 186 -7.31 -12.63 -20.03
CA ALA A 186 -6.24 -12.84 -20.99
C ALA A 186 -5.12 -13.72 -20.43
N VAL A 187 -4.39 -14.40 -21.32
CA VAL A 187 -3.22 -15.19 -20.92
C VAL A 187 -2.12 -14.29 -20.36
N GLY A 188 -1.95 -13.08 -20.90
CA GLY A 188 -0.99 -12.13 -20.36
C GLY A 188 -0.99 -10.80 -21.10
N MET A 189 -0.17 -9.87 -20.63
CA MET A 189 0.02 -8.55 -21.23
C MET A 189 1.51 -8.30 -21.46
N GLY A 190 1.88 -7.67 -22.57
CA GLY A 190 3.27 -7.30 -22.83
C GLY A 190 3.44 -6.29 -23.96
N GLY A 191 4.61 -5.66 -24.02
CA GLY A 191 4.86 -4.51 -24.90
C GLY A 191 4.12 -3.24 -24.45
N ASN A 192 4.04 -2.22 -25.31
CA ASN A 192 3.39 -0.95 -24.98
C ASN A 192 1.86 -1.05 -24.99
N VAL A 193 1.25 -1.20 -23.81
CA VAL A 193 -0.21 -1.37 -23.65
C VAL A 193 -0.77 -0.24 -22.80
N LYS A 194 -1.94 0.27 -23.18
CA LYS A 194 -2.78 1.12 -22.35
C LYS A 194 -4.15 0.47 -22.20
N PHE A 195 -4.57 0.22 -20.97
CA PHE A 195 -5.86 -0.38 -20.64
C PHE A 195 -6.62 0.60 -19.76
N PHE A 196 -7.86 0.91 -20.14
CA PHE A 196 -8.76 1.84 -19.45
C PHE A 196 -10.11 1.15 -19.28
N ALA A 197 -10.55 0.88 -18.05
CA ALA A 197 -11.85 0.23 -17.83
C ALA A 197 -12.99 1.28 -17.85
N GLY A 198 -12.94 2.25 -16.94
CA GLY A 198 -13.85 3.40 -16.93
C GLY A 198 -14.67 3.46 -15.65
N ASP A 199 -15.99 3.59 -15.76
CA ASP A 199 -16.90 3.51 -14.61
C ASP A 199 -17.49 2.09 -14.52
N GLY A 200 -17.50 1.45 -13.35
CA GLY A 200 -18.05 0.10 -13.17
C GLY A 200 -17.26 -0.72 -12.16
N ASN A 201 -17.75 -1.92 -11.80
CA ASN A 201 -16.94 -2.86 -11.02
C ASN A 201 -16.23 -3.81 -11.98
N ASP A 202 -15.06 -3.39 -12.43
CA ASP A 202 -14.34 -4.02 -13.52
C ASP A 202 -13.41 -5.13 -13.04
N THR A 203 -13.17 -6.11 -13.90
CA THR A 203 -12.30 -7.25 -13.59
C THR A 203 -11.29 -7.51 -14.69
N LEU A 204 -10.00 -7.39 -14.38
CA LEU A 204 -8.88 -7.77 -15.26
C LEU A 204 -8.15 -9.01 -14.73
N LYS A 205 -8.15 -10.09 -15.50
CA LYS A 205 -7.45 -11.34 -15.20
C LYS A 205 -6.34 -11.59 -16.20
N LEU A 206 -5.13 -11.79 -15.68
CA LEU A 206 -3.92 -12.06 -16.45
C LEU A 206 -3.18 -13.26 -15.85
N GLN A 207 -2.41 -14.01 -16.63
CA GLN A 207 -1.41 -14.95 -16.06
C GLN A 207 -0.05 -14.28 -15.85
N GLY A 208 0.13 -13.05 -16.30
CA GLY A 208 1.32 -12.27 -16.04
C GLY A 208 1.47 -11.06 -16.96
N ILE A 209 2.35 -10.15 -16.57
CA ILE A 209 2.77 -8.98 -17.33
C ILE A 209 4.26 -9.12 -17.65
N SER A 210 4.62 -8.95 -18.91
CA SER A 210 5.99 -9.10 -19.42
C SER A 210 6.45 -7.79 -20.02
N GLY A 211 7.45 -7.16 -19.41
CA GLY A 211 8.14 -6.00 -20.00
C GLY A 211 9.36 -6.37 -20.84
N TYR A 212 9.81 -7.64 -20.81
CA TYR A 212 10.84 -8.15 -21.73
C TYR A 212 10.55 -9.59 -22.16
N GLY A 213 10.50 -9.83 -23.47
CA GLY A 213 10.31 -11.12 -24.12
C GLY A 213 11.58 -11.67 -24.77
N PRO A 214 11.74 -13.01 -24.85
CA PRO A 214 12.94 -13.64 -25.41
C PRO A 214 13.16 -13.29 -26.89
N THR A 215 14.31 -12.68 -27.19
CA THR A 215 14.69 -12.16 -28.51
C THR A 215 14.80 -13.20 -29.63
N TRP A 216 14.85 -14.50 -29.31
CA TRP A 216 15.21 -15.55 -30.28
C TRP A 216 14.04 -16.30 -30.92
N ASN A 217 12.78 -15.99 -30.57
CA ASN A 217 11.62 -16.72 -31.10
C ASN A 217 10.36 -15.87 -31.34
N TYR A 218 10.40 -14.55 -31.10
CA TYR A 218 9.21 -13.72 -31.22
C TYR A 218 9.41 -12.45 -32.05
N TYR A 219 8.34 -12.12 -32.78
CA TYR A 219 8.12 -10.97 -33.64
C TYR A 219 7.99 -9.68 -32.81
N GLY A 220 8.99 -9.34 -31.98
CA GLY A 220 8.97 -8.05 -31.30
C GLY A 220 9.43 -7.92 -29.86
N GLY A 221 9.88 -8.98 -29.22
CA GLY A 221 10.48 -8.87 -27.91
C GLY A 221 9.57 -8.43 -26.75
N MET A 222 8.27 -8.17 -26.93
CA MET A 222 7.33 -7.77 -25.86
C MET A 222 7.88 -6.66 -24.94
N ASP A 223 8.67 -5.77 -25.53
CA ASP A 223 9.44 -4.75 -24.83
C ASP A 223 8.66 -3.43 -24.84
N GLY A 224 8.47 -2.85 -23.66
CA GLY A 224 7.69 -1.64 -23.46
C GLY A 224 6.94 -1.57 -22.14
N ALA A 225 6.40 -0.40 -21.85
CA ALA A 225 5.70 -0.09 -20.62
C ALA A 225 4.19 -0.36 -20.72
N GLN A 226 3.57 -0.77 -19.63
CA GLN A 226 2.12 -0.97 -19.55
C GLN A 226 1.49 0.08 -18.64
N VAL A 227 0.33 0.60 -19.03
CA VAL A 227 -0.52 1.45 -18.20
C VAL A 227 -1.88 0.77 -18.10
N ILE A 228 -2.32 0.52 -16.88
CA ILE A 228 -3.63 -0.03 -16.54
C ILE A 228 -4.30 0.99 -15.64
N ASP A 229 -5.50 1.41 -16.01
CA ASP A 229 -6.31 2.39 -15.31
C ASP A 229 -7.73 1.79 -15.21
N MET A 230 -8.15 1.45 -14.00
CA MET A 230 -9.42 0.77 -13.77
C MET A 230 -10.55 1.79 -13.65
N GLY A 231 -10.37 2.88 -12.91
CA GLY A 231 -11.22 4.06 -13.00
C GLY A 231 -12.09 4.24 -11.77
N THR A 232 -13.42 4.12 -11.88
CA THR A 232 -14.32 4.25 -10.72
C THR A 232 -15.15 3.00 -10.51
N GLY A 233 -15.35 2.61 -9.25
CA GLY A 233 -16.09 1.42 -8.86
C GLY A 233 -15.21 0.44 -8.10
N ASN A 234 -15.73 -0.72 -7.67
CA ASN A 234 -14.94 -1.67 -6.88
C ASN A 234 -14.25 -2.66 -7.79
N ASP A 235 -13.02 -2.33 -8.19
CA ASP A 235 -12.31 -3.00 -9.26
C ASP A 235 -11.47 -4.17 -8.75
N THR A 236 -11.27 -5.16 -9.62
CA THR A 236 -10.49 -6.35 -9.33
C THR A 236 -9.46 -6.63 -10.41
N ILE A 237 -8.18 -6.59 -10.05
CA ILE A 237 -7.10 -7.11 -10.88
C ILE A 237 -6.53 -8.39 -10.25
N ALA A 238 -6.50 -9.47 -11.03
CA ALA A 238 -5.87 -10.73 -10.64
C ALA A 238 -4.80 -11.14 -11.66
N ILE A 239 -3.55 -11.13 -11.22
CA ILE A 239 -2.39 -11.50 -12.04
C ILE A 239 -1.79 -12.79 -11.47
N ASP A 240 -2.00 -13.90 -12.17
CA ASP A 240 -1.41 -15.20 -11.85
C ASP A 240 0.09 -15.23 -12.24
N LYS A 241 0.68 -16.42 -12.30
CA LYS A 241 2.05 -16.66 -12.75
C LYS A 241 2.08 -17.17 -14.18
N PHE A 242 3.19 -16.93 -14.88
CA PHE A 242 3.48 -17.44 -16.23
C PHE A 242 3.70 -18.97 -16.30
N THR A 243 2.82 -19.77 -15.70
CA THR A 243 2.91 -21.23 -15.62
C THR A 243 2.82 -21.94 -16.97
N ASN A 244 2.19 -21.30 -17.95
CA ASN A 244 2.00 -21.84 -19.30
C ASN A 244 3.12 -21.49 -20.29
N MET A 245 4.15 -20.73 -19.86
CA MET A 245 5.31 -20.36 -20.67
C MET A 245 6.36 -21.48 -20.68
N THR A 246 6.12 -22.53 -21.47
CA THR A 246 6.93 -23.77 -21.48
C THR A 246 8.41 -23.60 -21.83
N ARG A 247 8.80 -22.51 -22.51
CA ARG A 247 10.19 -22.21 -22.86
C ARG A 247 10.92 -21.38 -21.80
N TRP A 248 10.20 -20.87 -20.80
CA TRP A 248 10.78 -20.08 -19.72
C TRP A 248 11.44 -20.99 -18.69
N SER A 249 12.45 -20.47 -17.99
CA SER A 249 13.01 -21.23 -16.87
C SER A 249 11.98 -21.35 -15.74
N SER A 250 12.10 -22.38 -14.90
CA SER A 250 11.22 -22.54 -13.74
C SER A 250 11.33 -21.37 -12.74
N ALA A 251 12.42 -20.60 -12.78
CA ALA A 251 12.55 -19.37 -12.00
C ALA A 251 11.73 -18.22 -12.62
N ASP A 252 11.77 -18.10 -13.95
CA ASP A 252 11.05 -17.04 -14.66
C ASP A 252 9.52 -17.25 -14.59
N GLN A 253 9.07 -18.51 -14.62
CA GLN A 253 7.66 -18.88 -14.48
C GLN A 253 7.05 -18.57 -13.10
N GLN A 254 7.86 -18.18 -12.10
CA GLN A 254 7.35 -17.74 -10.79
C GLN A 254 6.93 -16.27 -10.76
N ASN A 255 7.27 -15.51 -11.80
CA ASN A 255 6.96 -14.09 -11.87
C ASN A 255 5.53 -13.88 -12.37
N SER A 256 4.83 -12.95 -11.72
CA SER A 256 3.62 -12.34 -12.24
C SER A 256 3.97 -11.08 -13.05
N PHE A 257 5.05 -10.39 -12.66
CA PHE A 257 5.63 -9.30 -13.41
C PHE A 257 7.07 -9.67 -13.76
N TYR A 258 7.35 -9.84 -15.04
CA TYR A 258 8.66 -10.28 -15.54
C TYR A 258 9.35 -9.15 -16.29
N TYR A 259 10.43 -8.62 -15.71
CA TYR A 259 11.21 -7.50 -16.25
C TYR A 259 10.29 -6.33 -16.65
N SER A 260 9.40 -5.94 -15.74
CA SER A 260 8.31 -5.02 -16.07
C SER A 260 8.64 -3.56 -15.76
N THR A 261 7.98 -2.68 -16.51
CA THR A 261 7.78 -1.26 -16.18
C THR A 261 6.28 -0.99 -16.36
N THR A 262 5.51 -1.14 -15.29
CA THR A 262 4.05 -1.10 -15.34
C THR A 262 3.49 -0.05 -14.39
N LYS A 263 2.58 0.80 -14.88
CA LYS A 263 1.73 1.69 -14.08
C LYS A 263 0.35 1.04 -13.92
N ILE A 264 -0.13 0.89 -12.70
CA ILE A 264 -1.49 0.46 -12.37
C ILE A 264 -2.14 1.54 -11.51
N LEU A 265 -3.27 2.05 -11.95
CA LEU A 265 -4.17 2.92 -11.21
C LEU A 265 -5.46 2.13 -10.97
N MET A 266 -5.81 1.90 -9.70
CA MET A 266 -7.08 1.24 -9.36
C MET A 266 -8.21 2.27 -9.35
N GLY A 267 -8.05 3.38 -8.62
CA GLY A 267 -8.90 4.56 -8.79
C GLY A 267 -9.83 4.78 -7.60
N ASP A 268 -11.08 5.15 -7.83
CA ASP A 268 -12.03 5.39 -6.74
C ASP A 268 -12.87 4.13 -6.47
N GLY A 269 -12.90 3.63 -5.24
CA GLY A 269 -13.72 2.47 -4.94
C GLY A 269 -13.34 1.68 -3.71
N LYS A 270 -13.37 0.36 -3.85
CA LYS A 270 -12.87 -0.58 -2.85
C LYS A 270 -12.24 -1.73 -3.62
N ASP A 271 -10.97 -1.54 -3.92
CA ASP A 271 -10.32 -2.22 -5.00
C ASP A 271 -9.46 -3.37 -4.50
N THR A 272 -9.27 -4.35 -5.37
CA THR A 272 -8.48 -5.54 -5.07
C THR A 272 -7.47 -5.84 -6.16
N LEU A 273 -6.19 -5.71 -5.83
CA LEU A 273 -5.06 -6.12 -6.67
C LEU A 273 -4.37 -7.35 -6.10
N THR A 274 -4.50 -8.50 -6.77
CA THR A 274 -3.84 -9.75 -6.37
C THR A 274 -2.76 -10.16 -7.38
N ILE A 275 -1.55 -10.35 -6.89
CA ILE A 275 -0.36 -10.76 -7.64
C ILE A 275 0.11 -12.10 -7.08
N ALA A 276 -0.04 -13.18 -7.86
CA ALA A 276 0.19 -14.55 -7.37
C ALA A 276 1.67 -14.95 -7.26
N GLY A 277 2.54 -14.25 -7.97
CA GLY A 277 3.97 -14.52 -8.07
C GLY A 277 4.83 -13.36 -7.62
N ASN A 278 6.06 -13.35 -8.14
CA ASN A 278 7.01 -12.29 -7.86
C ASN A 278 6.75 -11.07 -8.73
N ILE A 279 7.14 -9.91 -8.21
CA ILE A 279 7.40 -8.71 -8.99
C ILE A 279 8.89 -8.64 -9.28
N LYS A 280 9.24 -8.49 -10.56
CA LYS A 280 10.62 -8.28 -11.02
C LYS A 280 10.65 -7.07 -11.93
N ALA A 281 10.99 -5.92 -11.35
CA ALA A 281 11.09 -4.65 -12.07
C ALA A 281 12.28 -4.64 -13.04
N ASP A 282 12.16 -3.88 -14.12
CA ASP A 282 13.28 -3.54 -15.01
C ASP A 282 13.29 -2.05 -15.35
N SER A 283 14.42 -1.57 -15.86
CA SER A 283 14.55 -0.23 -16.43
C SER A 283 14.42 -0.34 -17.96
N ASP A 284 13.25 -0.05 -18.50
CA ASP A 284 13.04 -0.12 -19.96
C ASP A 284 14.01 0.83 -20.69
N SER A 285 14.96 0.24 -21.42
CA SER A 285 15.82 0.92 -22.39
C SER A 285 16.60 2.15 -21.88
N GLY A 286 16.92 2.19 -20.58
CA GLY A 286 17.61 3.33 -19.94
C GLY A 286 16.68 4.50 -19.56
N VAL A 287 15.36 4.28 -19.55
CA VAL A 287 14.42 5.16 -18.85
C VAL A 287 14.12 4.53 -17.51
N SER A 288 14.54 5.23 -16.46
CA SER A 288 14.35 4.81 -15.09
C SER A 288 12.95 5.15 -14.64
N LEU A 289 12.00 4.26 -14.90
CA LEU A 289 10.67 4.30 -14.32
C LEU A 289 10.51 3.13 -13.37
N SER A 290 9.74 3.35 -12.32
CA SER A 290 9.34 2.31 -11.40
C SER A 290 8.20 1.52 -12.02
N ASN A 291 8.06 0.26 -11.64
CA ASN A 291 6.70 -0.26 -11.51
C ASN A 291 5.97 0.64 -10.52
N TYR A 292 4.81 1.15 -10.89
CA TYR A 292 4.05 2.09 -10.10
C TYR A 292 2.63 1.57 -9.91
N PHE A 293 2.27 1.32 -8.66
CA PHE A 293 0.92 0.92 -8.27
C PHE A 293 0.35 2.06 -7.44
N ASN A 294 -0.81 2.59 -7.81
CA ASN A 294 -1.60 3.51 -6.99
C ASN A 294 -2.99 2.90 -6.81
N LEU A 295 -3.42 2.70 -5.56
CA LEU A 295 -4.74 2.12 -5.27
C LEU A 295 -5.85 3.18 -5.32
N GLY A 296 -5.54 4.44 -5.02
CA GLY A 296 -6.44 5.56 -5.25
C GLY A 296 -7.24 5.93 -4.00
N SER A 297 -8.56 5.95 -4.06
CA SER A 297 -9.41 6.29 -2.92
C SER A 297 -10.32 5.14 -2.53
N GLY A 298 -10.33 4.78 -1.25
CA GLY A 298 -11.10 3.63 -0.78
C GLY A 298 -10.41 2.83 0.30
N ASP A 299 -11.04 1.74 0.74
CA ASP A 299 -10.40 0.79 1.65
C ASP A 299 -9.85 -0.39 0.83
N ASP A 300 -8.71 -0.18 0.18
CA ASP A 300 -8.23 -1.06 -0.88
C ASP A 300 -7.36 -2.20 -0.35
N THR A 301 -7.14 -3.19 -1.21
CA THR A 301 -6.31 -4.35 -0.86
C THR A 301 -5.36 -4.73 -1.99
N MET A 302 -4.07 -4.67 -1.69
CA MET A 302 -3.01 -5.22 -2.54
C MET A 302 -2.37 -6.45 -1.87
N THR A 303 -2.35 -7.58 -2.59
CA THR A 303 -1.68 -8.81 -2.14
C THR A 303 -0.65 -9.28 -3.15
N ILE A 304 0.62 -9.31 -2.76
CA ILE A 304 1.73 -9.89 -3.52
C ILE A 304 2.12 -11.20 -2.84
N LYS A 305 1.89 -12.35 -3.45
CA LYS A 305 2.20 -13.65 -2.82
C LYS A 305 3.68 -14.03 -2.89
N GLY A 306 4.42 -13.46 -3.84
CA GLY A 306 5.85 -13.72 -4.05
C GLY A 306 6.77 -12.65 -3.48
N ASN A 307 7.98 -12.59 -4.02
CA ASN A 307 9.00 -11.60 -3.68
C ASN A 307 8.86 -10.33 -4.53
N ILE A 308 9.39 -9.21 -4.04
CA ILE A 308 9.63 -7.99 -4.83
C ILE A 308 11.13 -7.89 -5.10
N THR A 309 11.48 -7.78 -6.37
CA THR A 309 12.86 -7.75 -6.88
C THR A 309 13.00 -6.73 -8.00
N ASP A 310 14.23 -6.41 -8.37
CA ASP A 310 14.54 -5.61 -9.55
C ASP A 310 15.77 -6.20 -10.27
N THR A 311 16.16 -5.56 -11.38
CA THR A 311 17.27 -5.98 -12.24
C THR A 311 18.52 -5.14 -12.02
N GLU A 312 18.61 -4.42 -10.90
CA GLU A 312 19.75 -3.56 -10.63
C GLU A 312 21.06 -4.37 -10.71
N SER A 313 22.01 -3.88 -11.53
CA SER A 313 23.34 -4.46 -11.65
C SER A 313 24.37 -3.44 -11.19
N ALA A 314 25.05 -3.76 -10.10
CA ALA A 314 26.18 -2.98 -9.57
C ALA A 314 27.35 -2.82 -10.57
N ASN A 315 27.38 -3.59 -11.67
CA ASN A 315 28.47 -3.60 -12.64
C ASN A 315 27.99 -3.39 -14.09
N GLY A 316 27.56 -2.17 -14.36
CA GLY A 316 27.57 -1.60 -15.71
C GLY A 316 26.21 -1.18 -16.26
N GLY A 317 26.07 0.10 -16.61
CA GLY A 317 25.13 0.63 -17.60
C GLY A 317 23.62 0.56 -17.29
N THR A 318 23.15 -0.39 -16.48
CA THR A 318 21.73 -0.58 -16.15
C THR A 318 21.30 0.46 -15.11
N GLN A 319 20.27 1.23 -15.45
CA GLN A 319 19.85 2.45 -14.76
C GLN A 319 18.55 2.22 -13.97
N TYR A 320 18.67 2.11 -12.64
CA TYR A 320 17.62 2.51 -11.69
C TYR A 320 16.23 1.85 -11.85
N ALA A 321 16.16 0.51 -11.93
CA ALA A 321 14.90 -0.24 -11.82
C ALA A 321 14.37 -0.18 -10.37
N SER A 322 13.07 0.02 -10.19
CA SER A 322 12.47 0.16 -8.86
C SER A 322 10.96 -0.10 -8.84
N ASN A 323 10.38 -0.11 -7.65
CA ASN A 323 8.95 -0.29 -7.41
C ASN A 323 8.45 0.84 -6.50
N LEU A 324 7.33 1.46 -6.87
CA LEU A 324 6.59 2.42 -6.08
C LEU A 324 5.19 1.85 -5.85
N ILE A 325 4.82 1.66 -4.59
CA ILE A 325 3.48 1.24 -4.19
C ILE A 325 2.89 2.41 -3.40
N ASP A 326 1.90 3.06 -3.97
CA ASP A 326 1.12 4.10 -3.33
C ASP A 326 -0.25 3.53 -2.97
N LEU A 327 -0.52 3.45 -1.66
CA LEU A 327 -1.77 2.92 -1.16
C LEU A 327 -2.90 3.93 -1.32
N GLY A 328 -2.61 5.22 -1.52
CA GLY A 328 -3.63 6.24 -1.68
C GLY A 328 -4.29 6.63 -0.36
N SER A 329 -5.59 6.92 -0.41
CA SER A 329 -6.40 7.44 0.70
C SER A 329 -7.45 6.43 1.15
N GLY A 330 -7.80 6.45 2.43
CA GLY A 330 -8.67 5.46 3.08
C GLY A 330 -7.91 4.48 3.98
N HIS A 331 -8.51 3.33 4.31
CA HIS A 331 -7.85 2.30 5.13
C HIS A 331 -7.39 1.11 4.30
N ASP A 332 -6.17 1.18 3.79
CA ASP A 332 -5.64 0.19 2.84
C ASP A 332 -4.94 -0.98 3.50
N THR A 333 -4.87 -2.10 2.77
CA THR A 333 -4.14 -3.29 3.18
C THR A 333 -3.13 -3.73 2.13
N LEU A 334 -1.85 -3.78 2.52
CA LEU A 334 -0.77 -4.35 1.71
C LEU A 334 -0.21 -5.62 2.36
N THR A 335 -0.29 -6.75 1.67
CA THR A 335 0.36 -8.00 2.11
C THR A 335 1.39 -8.47 1.10
N ILE A 336 2.64 -8.62 1.53
CA ILE A 336 3.75 -9.18 0.76
C ILE A 336 4.13 -10.53 1.38
N GLY A 337 3.90 -11.60 0.64
CA GLY A 337 4.09 -12.99 1.05
C GLY A 337 5.55 -13.43 1.09
N GLY A 338 6.40 -12.81 0.28
CA GLY A 338 7.83 -13.08 0.19
C GLY A 338 8.71 -11.98 0.77
N SER A 339 9.97 -11.98 0.37
CA SER A 339 10.97 -10.97 0.73
C SER A 339 10.93 -9.78 -0.24
N ILE A 340 11.38 -8.62 0.23
CA ILE A 340 11.69 -7.45 -0.60
C ILE A 340 13.21 -7.37 -0.70
N MET A 341 13.71 -7.44 -1.94
CA MET A 341 15.15 -7.56 -2.23
C MET A 341 15.63 -6.46 -3.19
N GLY A 342 14.70 -5.68 -3.76
CA GLY A 342 14.97 -4.57 -4.66
C GLY A 342 14.43 -3.23 -4.14
N ASN A 343 14.75 -2.17 -4.86
CA ASN A 343 14.39 -0.79 -4.57
C ASN A 343 12.87 -0.62 -4.55
N THR A 344 12.34 -0.30 -3.37
CA THR A 344 10.90 -0.18 -3.15
C THR A 344 10.58 1.01 -2.25
N LEU A 345 9.62 1.85 -2.65
CA LEU A 345 9.00 2.86 -1.80
C LEU A 345 7.52 2.51 -1.63
N VAL A 346 7.06 2.51 -0.39
CA VAL A 346 5.63 2.40 -0.06
C VAL A 346 5.14 3.73 0.49
N LEU A 347 4.04 4.24 -0.07
CA LEU A 347 3.36 5.48 0.33
C LEU A 347 1.94 5.17 0.82
N SER A 348 1.44 5.99 1.74
CA SER A 348 0.03 6.06 2.15
C SER A 348 -0.32 7.51 2.50
N GLU A 349 -1.56 7.94 2.29
CA GLU A 349 -2.06 9.26 2.70
C GLU A 349 -2.77 9.21 4.06
N ASP A 350 -3.49 8.12 4.32
CA ASP A 350 -4.22 7.86 5.55
C ASP A 350 -3.71 6.57 6.23
N SER A 351 -4.51 5.98 7.13
CA SER A 351 -4.16 4.80 7.91
C SER A 351 -4.03 3.55 7.04
N SER A 352 -2.99 2.75 7.24
CA SER A 352 -2.77 1.52 6.46
C SER A 352 -2.39 0.32 7.33
N THR A 353 -2.72 -0.88 6.86
CA THR A 353 -2.21 -2.15 7.41
C THR A 353 -1.26 -2.83 6.43
N ILE A 354 0.01 -2.87 6.77
CA ILE A 354 1.08 -3.39 5.92
C ILE A 354 1.75 -4.59 6.59
N LYS A 355 1.85 -5.70 5.85
CA LYS A 355 2.54 -6.91 6.30
C LYS A 355 3.52 -7.45 5.26
N VAL A 356 4.77 -7.65 5.69
CA VAL A 356 5.81 -8.35 4.92
C VAL A 356 6.18 -9.64 5.64
N ASN A 357 5.83 -10.78 5.04
CA ASN A 357 6.10 -12.11 5.61
C ASN A 357 7.56 -12.54 5.47
N GLY A 358 8.28 -12.01 4.47
CA GLY A 358 9.70 -12.27 4.26
C GLY A 358 10.61 -11.24 4.90
N ALA A 359 11.88 -11.27 4.49
CA ALA A 359 12.89 -10.30 4.91
C ALA A 359 12.92 -9.09 3.98
N ILE A 360 13.39 -7.96 4.48
CA ILE A 360 13.78 -6.79 3.70
C ILE A 360 15.30 -6.73 3.77
N VAL A 361 15.97 -7.01 2.66
CA VAL A 361 17.43 -7.15 2.62
C VAL A 361 18.03 -6.43 1.43
N LYS A 362 19.21 -5.83 1.64
CA LYS A 362 20.01 -5.18 0.59
C LYS A 362 20.70 -6.18 -0.34
N GLU A 363 19.94 -6.98 -1.08
CA GLU A 363 20.52 -7.83 -2.14
C GLU A 363 20.75 -7.06 -3.43
N THR A 364 19.71 -6.38 -3.93
CA THR A 364 19.80 -5.53 -5.13
C THR A 364 19.30 -4.11 -4.90
N GLY A 365 18.74 -3.78 -3.74
CA GLY A 365 18.25 -2.44 -3.43
C GLY A 365 17.76 -2.29 -1.99
N ASN A 366 17.16 -1.14 -1.68
CA ASN A 366 16.65 -0.85 -0.33
C ASN A 366 15.12 -0.61 -0.31
N THR A 367 14.50 -0.65 0.87
CA THR A 367 13.05 -0.38 1.00
C THR A 367 12.80 0.79 1.94
N SER A 368 11.81 1.62 1.66
CA SER A 368 11.36 2.67 2.58
C SER A 368 9.84 2.78 2.61
N PHE A 369 9.32 3.25 3.74
CA PHE A 369 7.90 3.43 3.99
C PHE A 369 7.68 4.88 4.42
N LYS A 370 6.76 5.58 3.77
CA LYS A 370 6.25 6.87 4.21
C LYS A 370 4.74 6.77 4.28
N LEU A 371 4.24 6.57 5.48
CA LEU A 371 2.81 6.38 5.74
C LEU A 371 2.15 7.71 6.09
N GLY A 372 0.83 7.65 6.15
CA GLY A 372 -0.06 8.78 6.16
C GLY A 372 -0.40 9.26 7.56
N SER A 373 -1.55 9.91 7.68
CA SER A 373 -2.16 10.19 8.98
C SER A 373 -3.15 9.09 9.38
N GLY A 374 -3.42 8.93 10.66
CA GLY A 374 -4.27 7.86 11.17
C GLY A 374 -3.45 6.68 11.71
N ASN A 375 -4.13 5.63 12.17
CA ASN A 375 -3.44 4.55 12.88
C ASN A 375 -2.87 3.52 11.90
N ASP A 376 -1.57 3.61 11.64
CA ASP A 376 -0.86 2.67 10.79
C ASP A 376 -0.42 1.41 11.53
N THR A 377 -0.42 0.26 10.85
CA THR A 377 0.17 -0.99 11.33
C THR A 377 1.17 -1.52 10.34
N LEU A 378 2.46 -1.55 10.71
CA LEU A 378 3.53 -2.15 9.92
C LEU A 378 4.08 -3.40 10.61
N THR A 379 4.03 -4.56 9.94
CA THR A 379 4.62 -5.80 10.45
C THR A 379 5.61 -6.38 9.45
N ILE A 380 6.86 -6.51 9.87
CA ILE A 380 7.93 -7.20 9.14
C ILE A 380 8.29 -8.48 9.90
N GLU A 381 7.93 -9.63 9.34
CA GLU A 381 8.17 -10.94 9.96
C GLU A 381 9.64 -11.36 9.87
N GLY A 382 10.30 -11.07 8.74
CA GLY A 382 11.72 -11.31 8.53
C GLY A 382 12.61 -10.19 9.09
N ILE A 383 13.91 -10.30 8.84
CA ILE A 383 14.88 -9.24 9.19
C ILE A 383 14.65 -8.05 8.25
N TYR A 384 14.65 -6.83 8.79
CA TYR A 384 14.81 -5.60 8.02
C TYR A 384 16.24 -5.11 8.17
N ASP A 385 17.07 -5.32 7.14
CA ASP A 385 18.47 -4.92 7.08
C ASP A 385 18.78 -4.19 5.77
N SER A 386 18.91 -2.87 5.88
CA SER A 386 19.32 -1.98 4.79
C SER A 386 20.84 -1.90 4.58
N ALA A 387 21.62 -2.69 5.33
CA ALA A 387 23.08 -2.72 5.39
C ALA A 387 23.77 -1.43 5.90
N GLU A 388 24.94 -1.64 6.51
CA GLU A 388 25.80 -0.59 7.05
C GLU A 388 26.19 0.44 5.97
N ASP A 389 26.12 1.72 6.32
CA ASP A 389 26.48 2.84 5.45
C ASP A 389 25.77 2.88 4.08
N ALA A 390 24.56 2.34 3.98
CA ALA A 390 23.74 2.43 2.76
C ALA A 390 23.27 3.86 2.39
N ALA A 391 23.95 4.89 2.89
CA ALA A 391 23.80 6.25 2.39
C ALA A 391 24.03 6.30 0.87
N SER A 392 24.94 5.50 0.30
CA SER A 392 25.17 5.57 -1.15
C SER A 392 24.07 4.90 -1.98
N SER A 393 23.21 5.75 -2.54
CA SER A 393 22.52 5.70 -3.86
C SER A 393 21.24 4.90 -4.12
N ASP A 394 20.79 3.94 -3.30
CA ASP A 394 19.99 2.88 -3.96
C ASP A 394 18.44 3.06 -3.91
N SER A 395 17.70 3.14 -2.79
CA SER A 395 16.21 3.11 -2.93
C SER A 395 15.53 4.43 -3.29
N LEU A 396 15.60 5.41 -2.39
CA LEU A 396 14.82 6.64 -2.55
C LEU A 396 15.36 7.50 -3.69
N ALA A 397 16.68 7.59 -3.84
CA ALA A 397 17.30 8.38 -4.90
C ALA A 397 16.95 7.85 -6.30
N ILE A 398 16.82 6.53 -6.48
CA ILE A 398 16.38 5.92 -7.73
C ILE A 398 14.97 6.38 -8.10
N ILE A 399 14.03 6.27 -7.15
CA ILE A 399 12.63 6.63 -7.38
C ILE A 399 12.46 8.14 -7.56
N LEU A 400 13.18 8.96 -6.77
CA LEU A 400 13.14 10.41 -6.93
C LEU A 400 13.79 10.88 -8.24
N ASN A 401 14.87 10.24 -8.69
CA ASN A 401 15.44 10.51 -10.01
C ASN A 401 14.45 10.14 -11.12
N ALA A 402 13.76 9.00 -11.00
CA ALA A 402 12.71 8.58 -11.93
C ALA A 402 11.59 9.63 -12.01
N TYR A 403 11.11 10.08 -10.85
CA TYR A 403 10.12 11.16 -10.73
C TYR A 403 10.58 12.46 -11.39
N GLN A 404 11.83 12.89 -11.21
CA GLN A 404 12.35 14.10 -11.86
C GLN A 404 12.49 13.94 -13.38
N VAL A 405 12.95 12.78 -13.85
CA VAL A 405 13.15 12.52 -15.29
C VAL A 405 11.83 12.54 -16.04
N GLN A 406 10.73 12.12 -15.41
CA GLN A 406 9.38 12.12 -16.00
C GLN A 406 9.03 13.49 -16.61
N GLY A 407 9.30 14.58 -15.88
CA GLY A 407 8.94 15.95 -16.28
C GLY A 407 9.78 16.49 -17.45
N THR A 408 10.88 15.81 -17.80
CA THR A 408 11.74 16.18 -18.94
C THR A 408 11.30 15.56 -20.26
N LYS A 409 10.38 14.59 -20.23
CA LYS A 409 9.91 13.84 -21.40
C LYS A 409 8.40 14.01 -21.54
N THR A 410 7.97 14.61 -22.66
CA THR A 410 6.54 14.88 -22.94
C THR A 410 5.66 13.62 -22.94
N TYR A 411 6.24 12.43 -23.11
CA TYR A 411 5.52 11.16 -23.14
C TYR A 411 5.51 10.42 -21.80
N LEU A 412 6.15 10.96 -20.75
CA LEU A 412 6.20 10.41 -19.38
C LEU A 412 5.66 11.38 -18.33
N SER A 413 5.15 12.55 -18.73
CA SER A 413 4.93 13.66 -17.81
C SER A 413 3.90 13.39 -16.71
N ASP A 414 3.11 12.33 -16.86
CA ASP A 414 2.01 11.91 -15.99
C ASP A 414 2.28 10.57 -15.28
N TRP A 415 3.51 10.04 -15.33
CA TRP A 415 3.76 8.71 -14.80
C TRP A 415 3.48 8.60 -13.30
N TYR A 416 3.83 9.63 -12.51
CA TYR A 416 3.66 9.67 -11.05
C TYR A 416 2.73 10.81 -10.60
N SER A 417 1.75 11.19 -11.42
CA SER A 417 0.86 12.32 -11.12
C SER A 417 0.06 12.13 -9.83
N GLU A 418 -0.30 10.90 -9.51
CA GLU A 418 -1.15 10.57 -8.37
C GLU A 418 -0.38 10.66 -7.05
N SER A 419 0.95 10.46 -7.06
CA SER A 419 1.83 10.64 -5.89
C SER A 419 2.65 11.93 -5.89
N GLU A 420 2.31 12.92 -6.74
CA GLU A 420 3.16 14.12 -6.96
C GLU A 420 3.49 14.85 -5.65
N SER A 421 2.49 15.08 -4.80
CA SER A 421 2.65 15.77 -3.50
C SER A 421 3.65 15.06 -2.59
N SER A 422 3.52 13.73 -2.46
CA SER A 422 4.35 12.92 -1.58
C SER A 422 5.78 12.80 -2.08
N LEU A 423 5.96 12.58 -3.39
CA LEU A 423 7.28 12.50 -4.04
C LEU A 423 7.98 13.86 -4.03
N GLN A 424 7.25 14.96 -4.25
CA GLN A 424 7.82 16.31 -4.19
C GLN A 424 8.25 16.66 -2.76
N SER A 425 7.43 16.34 -1.76
CA SER A 425 7.78 16.51 -0.34
C SER A 425 9.06 15.74 0.02
N LEU A 426 9.17 14.49 -0.44
CA LEU A 426 10.38 13.68 -0.26
C LEU A 426 11.60 14.28 -0.97
N LEU A 427 11.41 14.78 -2.20
CA LEU A 427 12.47 15.44 -2.96
C LEU A 427 12.95 16.72 -2.25
N ASP A 428 12.04 17.55 -1.75
CA ASP A 428 12.39 18.80 -1.07
C ASP A 428 13.14 18.55 0.23
N ALA A 429 12.70 17.56 1.02
CA ALA A 429 13.36 17.17 2.26
C ALA A 429 14.74 16.53 2.01
N ASN A 430 14.91 15.87 0.86
CA ASN A 430 16.05 15.01 0.59
C ASN A 430 16.77 15.36 -0.71
N SER A 431 16.93 16.63 -1.03
CA SER A 431 17.74 17.04 -2.18
C SER A 431 18.64 18.23 -1.87
N ARG A 432 19.58 18.47 -2.77
CA ARG A 432 20.45 19.65 -2.77
C ARG A 432 20.49 20.26 -4.15
N VAL A 433 20.67 21.58 -4.20
CA VAL A 433 20.84 22.29 -5.48
C VAL A 433 22.32 22.40 -5.81
N VAL A 434 22.73 21.82 -6.94
CA VAL A 434 24.09 21.91 -7.48
C VAL A 434 24.04 22.48 -8.88
N ASN A 435 24.67 23.64 -9.11
CA ASN A 435 24.68 24.34 -10.40
C ASN A 435 23.26 24.60 -10.98
N GLY A 436 22.26 24.81 -10.13
CA GLY A 436 20.87 25.03 -10.53
C GLY A 436 20.06 23.76 -10.80
N ASN A 437 20.67 22.57 -10.65
CA ASN A 437 19.97 21.29 -10.72
C ASN A 437 19.66 20.76 -9.31
N THR A 438 18.42 20.33 -9.10
CA THR A 438 18.03 19.61 -7.88
C THR A 438 18.51 18.16 -7.99
N ILE A 439 19.42 17.76 -7.10
CA ILE A 439 19.99 16.42 -7.05
C ILE A 439 19.52 15.78 -5.74
N PRO A 440 18.81 14.63 -5.79
CA PRO A 440 18.47 13.88 -4.60
C PRO A 440 19.72 13.56 -3.78
N ASN A 441 19.65 13.82 -2.48
CA ASN A 441 20.66 13.39 -1.53
C ASN A 441 20.61 11.88 -1.39
N GLU A 442 21.72 11.35 -0.93
CA GLU A 442 21.87 10.02 -0.43
C GLU A 442 21.06 9.88 0.88
N VAL A 443 19.92 9.17 0.81
CA VAL A 443 19.00 8.98 1.95
C VAL A 443 19.08 7.54 2.41
N LYS A 444 19.33 7.38 3.71
CA LYS A 444 19.24 6.06 4.34
C LYS A 444 17.79 5.56 4.28
N PRO A 445 17.59 4.26 4.11
CA PRO A 445 16.26 3.69 4.23
C PRO A 445 15.58 4.06 5.54
N PHE A 446 14.29 4.38 5.46
CA PHE A 446 13.52 4.83 6.59
C PHE A 446 12.12 4.22 6.60
N VAL A 447 11.53 4.20 7.79
CA VAL A 447 10.12 3.98 8.04
C VAL A 447 9.62 5.26 8.69
N ASP A 448 8.67 5.91 8.07
CA ASP A 448 7.92 7.03 8.64
C ASP A 448 6.47 6.57 8.76
N LEU A 449 5.98 6.40 9.99
CA LEU A 449 4.61 5.96 10.23
C LEU A 449 3.60 7.12 10.20
N GLY A 450 4.06 8.38 10.19
CA GLY A 450 3.19 9.55 10.18
C GLY A 450 2.42 9.74 11.50
N ASP A 451 1.45 10.67 11.54
CA ASP A 451 0.71 10.97 12.77
C ASP A 451 -0.43 9.97 13.02
N GLY A 452 -0.58 9.48 14.24
CA GLY A 452 -1.63 8.55 14.66
C GLY A 452 -1.17 7.65 15.81
N ASN A 453 -2.03 6.77 16.30
CA ASN A 453 -1.60 5.75 17.27
C ASN A 453 -1.09 4.52 16.50
N ASN A 454 0.18 4.56 16.10
CA ASN A 454 0.75 3.62 15.17
C ASN A 454 1.29 2.37 15.87
N GLN A 455 1.39 1.28 15.11
CA GLN A 455 2.02 0.05 15.55
C GLN A 455 3.05 -0.46 14.54
N ALA A 456 4.30 -0.63 14.98
CA ALA A 456 5.34 -1.25 14.16
C ALA A 456 5.95 -2.49 14.84
N ASN A 457 5.95 -3.62 14.15
CA ASN A 457 6.50 -4.89 14.63
C ASN A 457 7.61 -5.38 13.68
N PHE A 458 8.86 -5.32 14.13
CA PHE A 458 10.03 -5.82 13.40
C PHE A 458 10.49 -7.15 14.00
N ASN A 459 9.76 -8.23 13.70
CA ASN A 459 9.89 -9.53 14.37
C ASN A 459 11.24 -10.22 14.10
N GLY A 460 11.78 -10.10 12.88
CA GLY A 460 13.10 -10.67 12.56
C GLY A 460 14.26 -9.83 13.08
N GLY A 461 14.04 -8.53 13.30
CA GLY A 461 15.03 -7.54 13.72
C GLY A 461 15.09 -6.34 12.79
N LEU A 462 15.66 -5.25 13.27
CA LEU A 462 15.78 -3.95 12.61
C LEU A 462 17.25 -3.51 12.61
N TRP A 463 17.78 -3.34 11.41
CA TRP A 463 19.17 -3.01 11.16
C TRP A 463 19.30 -1.86 10.16
N TRP A 464 20.19 -0.93 10.48
CA TRP A 464 20.59 0.20 9.62
C TRP A 464 19.48 1.09 9.08
N THR A 465 18.31 1.09 9.74
CA THR A 465 17.10 1.78 9.27
C THR A 465 16.61 2.75 10.34
N ASN A 466 16.15 3.92 9.92
CA ASN A 466 15.53 4.88 10.83
C ASN A 466 14.02 4.66 10.86
N VAL A 467 13.41 4.76 12.04
CA VAL A 467 11.97 4.68 12.26
C VAL A 467 11.49 5.95 12.94
N THR A 468 10.48 6.61 12.38
CA THR A 468 9.76 7.74 12.98
C THR A 468 8.28 7.40 13.11
N SER A 469 7.64 7.75 14.23
CA SER A 469 6.20 7.49 14.42
C SER A 469 5.30 8.70 14.67
N GLY A 470 5.85 9.92 14.70
CA GLY A 470 5.04 11.13 14.62
C GLY A 470 4.36 11.51 15.94
N SER A 471 3.14 12.02 15.86
CA SER A 471 2.33 12.29 17.06
C SER A 471 1.26 11.21 17.27
N GLY A 472 0.92 10.93 18.52
CA GLY A 472 0.01 9.86 18.92
C GLY A 472 0.65 8.97 19.97
N SER A 473 -0.07 7.95 20.44
CA SER A 473 0.49 6.93 21.34
C SER A 473 0.90 5.71 20.55
N ASP A 474 2.19 5.60 20.26
CA ASP A 474 2.75 4.62 19.36
C ASP A 474 3.26 3.37 20.09
N THR A 475 3.30 2.25 19.37
CA THR A 475 3.89 1.01 19.86
C THR A 475 4.86 0.42 18.85
N ILE A 476 6.15 0.42 19.17
CA ILE A 476 7.20 -0.14 18.33
C ILE A 476 7.84 -1.33 19.03
N THR A 477 7.78 -2.51 18.41
CA THR A 477 8.42 -3.73 18.90
C THR A 477 9.51 -4.18 17.94
N VAL A 478 10.71 -4.39 18.46
CA VAL A 478 11.84 -4.94 17.71
C VAL A 478 12.30 -6.26 18.31
N GLY A 479 12.23 -7.30 17.48
CA GLY A 479 13.29 -8.30 17.47
C GLY A 479 12.92 -9.75 17.69
N SER A 480 13.97 -10.55 17.51
CA SER A 480 14.04 -11.99 17.66
C SER A 480 14.95 -12.35 18.85
N THR A 481 15.31 -13.62 19.02
CA THR A 481 16.12 -14.07 20.17
C THR A 481 17.61 -13.71 20.11
N ALA A 482 18.12 -13.15 19.00
CA ALA A 482 19.54 -12.80 18.84
C ALA A 482 19.71 -11.55 17.95
N GLY A 483 20.70 -10.70 18.27
CA GLY A 483 21.13 -9.53 17.49
C GLY A 483 20.03 -8.86 16.67
N SER A 484 19.08 -8.19 17.33
CA SER A 484 17.84 -7.78 16.65
C SER A 484 17.68 -6.28 16.45
N PHE A 485 18.52 -5.46 17.07
CA PHE A 485 18.48 -4.00 16.92
C PHE A 485 19.89 -3.44 16.93
N GLY A 486 20.35 -2.88 15.81
CA GLY A 486 21.69 -2.32 15.65
C GLY A 486 21.78 -1.39 14.44
N GLY A 487 22.63 -0.36 14.51
CA GLY A 487 22.83 0.60 13.42
C GLY A 487 21.61 1.48 13.11
N SER A 488 20.55 1.38 13.92
CA SER A 488 19.21 1.91 13.66
C SER A 488 18.84 2.98 14.68
N LYS A 489 17.99 3.92 14.27
CA LYS A 489 17.38 4.92 15.16
C LYS A 489 15.86 4.73 15.19
N ILE A 490 15.27 4.80 16.37
CA ILE A 490 13.81 4.91 16.56
C ILE A 490 13.54 6.26 17.20
N SER A 491 12.61 7.02 16.62
CA SER A 491 12.09 8.26 17.19
C SER A 491 10.57 8.19 17.26
N THR A 492 9.96 8.29 18.43
CA THR A 492 8.50 8.12 18.52
C THR A 492 7.76 9.44 18.34
N GLY A 493 8.13 10.51 19.05
CA GLY A 493 7.70 11.85 18.72
C GLY A 493 6.86 12.47 19.83
N ALA A 494 5.55 12.61 19.69
CA ALA A 494 4.72 13.23 20.73
C ALA A 494 3.52 12.37 21.11
N GLY A 495 3.34 12.10 22.40
CA GLY A 495 2.29 11.24 22.96
C GLY A 495 2.92 10.14 23.80
N ASP A 496 2.10 9.36 24.53
CA ASP A 496 2.63 8.34 25.44
C ASP A 496 2.99 7.07 24.65
N ASP A 497 4.29 6.88 24.41
CA ASP A 497 4.81 5.88 23.49
C ASP A 497 5.37 4.64 24.18
N THR A 498 5.42 3.52 23.46
CA THR A 498 6.03 2.28 23.94
C THR A 498 6.99 1.67 22.94
N VAL A 499 8.27 1.59 23.30
CA VAL A 499 9.30 0.90 22.53
C VAL A 499 9.75 -0.38 23.25
N SER A 500 9.61 -1.53 22.62
CA SER A 500 10.01 -2.83 23.16
C SER A 500 11.10 -3.48 22.33
N ILE A 501 12.30 -3.62 22.89
CA ILE A 501 13.48 -4.20 22.21
C ILE A 501 13.88 -5.52 22.85
N ARG A 502 13.76 -6.60 22.07
CA ARG A 502 14.07 -7.96 22.53
C ARG A 502 15.56 -8.19 22.74
N THR A 503 16.39 -7.82 21.77
CA THR A 503 17.85 -7.93 21.88
C THR A 503 18.50 -6.71 21.23
N TRP A 504 19.04 -5.82 22.06
CA TRP A 504 19.87 -4.72 21.62
C TRP A 504 21.25 -5.25 21.26
N TYR A 505 21.71 -5.03 20.03
CA TYR A 505 23.07 -5.31 19.62
C TYR A 505 23.87 -4.02 19.72
N GLY A 506 24.89 -3.97 20.58
CA GLY A 506 25.60 -2.74 20.97
C GLY A 506 26.42 -2.07 19.86
N LYS A 507 25.90 -1.89 18.65
CA LYS A 507 26.56 -1.26 17.50
C LYS A 507 25.70 -0.10 17.00
N GLN A 508 25.96 1.12 17.50
CA GLN A 508 25.44 2.38 16.96
C GLN A 508 23.91 2.43 16.83
N ALA A 509 23.19 2.30 17.95
CA ALA A 509 21.73 2.33 17.95
C ALA A 509 21.19 3.43 18.87
N GLU A 510 20.02 3.97 18.54
CA GLU A 510 19.41 5.09 19.25
C GLU A 510 17.89 4.90 19.38
N VAL A 511 17.36 5.22 20.55
CA VAL A 511 15.92 5.35 20.81
C VAL A 511 15.70 6.72 21.43
N ASP A 512 14.77 7.47 20.88
CA ASP A 512 14.45 8.86 21.20
C ASP A 512 12.93 8.96 21.33
N MET A 513 12.40 9.02 22.54
CA MET A 513 10.95 8.87 22.76
C MET A 513 10.20 10.20 22.50
N GLY A 514 10.82 11.33 22.82
CA GLY A 514 10.29 12.65 22.48
C GLY A 514 9.46 13.23 23.62
N ASN A 515 8.22 13.63 23.35
CA ASN A 515 7.36 14.30 24.32
C ASN A 515 6.23 13.35 24.76
N GLY A 516 6.08 13.08 26.04
CA GLY A 516 5.05 12.17 26.55
C GLY A 516 5.52 11.42 27.78
N ASP A 517 4.64 10.64 28.40
CA ASP A 517 5.04 9.74 29.48
C ASP A 517 5.40 8.37 28.89
N ASP A 518 6.67 8.18 28.49
CA ASP A 518 7.05 7.09 27.62
C ASP A 518 7.54 5.83 28.34
N THR A 519 7.41 4.68 27.67
CA THR A 519 7.84 3.39 28.21
C THR A 519 8.79 2.64 27.28
N ILE A 520 10.00 2.39 27.75
CA ILE A 520 10.98 1.52 27.09
C ILE A 520 11.04 0.16 27.78
N ASN A 521 10.93 -0.93 27.02
CA ASN A 521 11.09 -2.29 27.50
C ASN A 521 12.31 -2.95 26.85
N LEU A 522 13.36 -3.21 27.62
CA LEU A 522 14.60 -3.83 27.13
C LEU A 522 14.82 -5.20 27.76
N TYR A 523 14.94 -6.23 26.93
CA TYR A 523 15.12 -7.60 27.42
C TYR A 523 16.57 -8.06 27.47
N ASN A 524 17.43 -7.70 26.51
CA ASN A 524 18.81 -8.17 26.49
C ASN A 524 19.74 -7.18 25.78
N LEU A 525 21.00 -7.16 26.19
CA LEU A 525 22.09 -6.49 25.48
C LEU A 525 23.14 -7.52 25.05
N GLU A 526 23.38 -7.60 23.75
CA GLU A 526 24.46 -8.39 23.16
C GLU A 526 25.70 -7.51 22.95
N LYS A 527 26.87 -8.05 23.31
CA LYS A 527 28.14 -7.35 23.25
C LYS A 527 28.63 -7.22 21.81
N PHE A 528 28.93 -6.01 21.40
CA PHE A 528 29.61 -5.73 20.14
C PHE A 528 31.13 -5.84 20.28
N GLY A 529 31.68 -5.54 21.47
CA GLY A 529 33.10 -5.66 21.78
C GLY A 529 33.96 -4.47 21.34
N ALA A 530 33.35 -3.34 20.97
CA ALA A 530 34.02 -2.09 20.67
C ALA A 530 33.20 -0.88 21.15
N PRO A 531 33.81 0.31 21.34
CA PRO A 531 33.08 1.52 21.67
C PRO A 531 32.09 1.87 20.54
N SER A 532 30.84 2.12 20.90
CA SER A 532 29.79 2.50 19.97
C SER A 532 28.79 3.41 20.69
N THR A 533 28.05 4.22 19.93
CA THR A 533 27.01 5.10 20.46
C THR A 533 25.73 4.28 20.64
N ASN A 534 25.38 3.93 21.87
CA ASN A 534 24.07 3.36 22.18
C ASN A 534 23.37 4.31 23.13
N ILE A 535 22.23 4.85 22.71
CA ILE A 535 21.53 5.91 23.43
C ILE A 535 20.07 5.54 23.58
N ILE A 536 19.53 5.77 24.78
CA ILE A 536 18.10 5.91 25.01
C ILE A 536 17.90 7.32 25.57
N GLN A 537 17.03 8.08 24.93
CA GLN A 537 16.56 9.38 25.36
C GLN A 537 15.05 9.26 25.59
N GLY A 538 14.57 9.59 26.78
CA GLY A 538 13.13 9.69 27.05
C GLY A 538 12.63 10.98 26.42
N GLY A 539 12.83 12.11 27.09
CA GLY A 539 12.66 13.43 26.50
C GLY A 539 11.89 14.35 27.43
N GLU A 540 10.80 14.97 26.97
CA GLU A 540 9.91 15.75 27.83
C GLU A 540 8.79 14.87 28.38
N GLY A 541 8.70 14.70 29.70
CA GLY A 541 7.64 13.94 30.36
C GLY A 541 8.20 13.02 31.44
N TYR A 542 7.44 12.00 31.83
CA TYR A 542 7.88 11.00 32.80
C TYR A 542 8.22 9.67 32.13
N ASP A 543 9.51 9.41 31.94
CA ASP A 543 9.97 8.29 31.13
C ASP A 543 10.45 7.10 31.96
N VAL A 544 10.02 5.90 31.54
CA VAL A 544 10.26 4.64 32.26
C VAL A 544 11.06 3.65 31.41
N LEU A 545 12.26 3.29 31.88
CA LEU A 545 13.02 2.16 31.35
C LEU A 545 12.81 0.90 32.19
N ASN A 546 12.25 -0.12 31.56
CA ASN A 546 12.05 -1.45 32.13
C ASN A 546 13.06 -2.47 31.58
N LEU A 547 13.97 -2.94 32.43
CA LEU A 547 14.76 -4.12 32.11
C LEU A 547 13.95 -5.38 32.41
N LYS A 548 13.79 -6.26 31.42
CA LYS A 548 12.92 -7.45 31.53
C LYS A 548 13.64 -8.80 31.35
N GLY A 549 14.95 -8.80 31.11
CA GLY A 549 15.70 -10.04 30.85
C GLY A 549 17.14 -10.07 31.37
N GLY A 550 18.12 -10.12 30.47
CA GLY A 550 19.54 -10.34 30.76
C GLY A 550 20.26 -9.17 31.45
N VAL A 551 21.57 -9.32 31.63
CA VAL A 551 22.41 -8.29 32.27
C VAL A 551 22.67 -7.14 31.30
N VAL A 552 22.23 -5.94 31.64
CA VAL A 552 22.44 -4.74 30.82
C VAL A 552 23.29 -3.73 31.60
N PRO A 553 24.52 -3.42 31.13
CA PRO A 553 25.29 -2.28 31.61
C PRO A 553 24.72 -0.97 31.06
N LEU A 554 24.37 -0.07 31.96
CA LEU A 554 23.80 1.25 31.69
C LEU A 554 24.75 2.34 32.21
N THR A 555 24.77 3.46 31.51
CA THR A 555 25.38 4.70 31.99
C THR A 555 24.40 5.85 31.89
N MET A 556 24.57 6.85 32.75
CA MET A 556 23.77 8.06 32.72
C MET A 556 24.66 9.23 33.09
N TYR A 557 24.60 10.31 32.31
CA TYR A 557 25.40 11.53 32.53
C TYR A 557 26.92 11.27 32.66
N THR A 558 27.47 10.31 31.92
CA THR A 558 28.92 10.02 31.97
C THR A 558 29.70 10.78 30.90
N SER A 559 30.97 11.09 31.16
CA SER A 559 31.85 11.76 30.18
C SER A 559 32.39 10.82 29.09
N ILE A 560 32.28 9.51 29.29
CA ILE A 560 32.70 8.46 28.37
C ILE A 560 31.71 7.32 28.48
N THR A 561 31.06 6.94 27.39
CA THR A 561 30.24 5.73 27.30
C THR A 561 31.15 4.50 27.21
N PRO A 562 31.13 3.59 28.20
CA PRO A 562 31.89 2.34 28.15
C PRO A 562 31.51 1.47 26.94
N THR A 563 32.44 0.62 26.52
CA THR A 563 32.15 -0.46 25.57
C THR A 563 30.98 -1.31 26.06
N ASP A 564 30.08 -1.71 25.15
CA ASP A 564 28.94 -2.59 25.45
C ASP A 564 28.05 -2.06 26.58
N SER A 565 27.74 -0.76 26.54
CA SER A 565 26.77 -0.13 27.44
C SER A 565 25.81 0.77 26.68
N ILE A 566 24.66 1.04 27.29
CA ILE A 566 23.65 1.98 26.79
C ILE A 566 23.68 3.22 27.66
N ASN A 567 23.78 4.38 27.02
CA ASN A 567 23.74 5.68 27.68
C ASN A 567 22.30 6.19 27.75
N LEU A 568 21.85 6.51 28.95
CA LEU A 568 20.54 7.07 29.25
C LEU A 568 20.65 8.58 29.36
N GLN A 569 19.64 9.27 28.83
CA GLN A 569 19.44 10.70 28.92
C GLN A 569 17.95 10.93 29.15
N GLU A 570 17.58 11.81 30.09
CA GLU A 570 16.17 12.22 30.27
C GLU A 570 15.28 10.98 30.47
N VAL A 571 15.61 10.16 31.48
CA VAL A 571 14.83 8.98 31.88
C VAL A 571 14.68 9.02 33.39
N GLU A 572 13.45 9.18 33.87
CA GLU A 572 13.11 9.46 35.26
C GLU A 572 13.07 8.18 36.10
N GLU A 573 12.58 7.07 35.53
CA GLU A 573 12.44 5.80 36.23
C GLU A 573 13.20 4.67 35.55
N ILE A 574 14.06 3.98 36.31
CA ILE A 574 14.88 2.87 35.82
C ILE A 574 14.60 1.62 36.67
N ASN A 575 13.87 0.69 36.07
CA ASN A 575 13.51 -0.60 36.67
C ASN A 575 14.53 -1.67 36.29
N LEU A 576 15.48 -1.94 37.20
CA LEU A 576 16.46 -3.01 37.04
C LEU A 576 15.82 -4.38 37.30
N ASN A 577 16.38 -5.42 36.69
CA ASN A 577 15.73 -6.73 36.57
C ASN A 577 16.16 -7.79 37.60
N GLY A 578 17.02 -7.45 38.57
CA GLY A 578 17.52 -8.42 39.54
C GLY A 578 18.41 -9.50 38.98
N THR A 579 18.95 -9.33 37.76
CA THR A 579 19.87 -10.31 37.15
C THR A 579 21.34 -9.93 37.29
N GLY A 580 21.64 -8.75 37.83
CA GLY A 580 23.00 -8.23 37.94
C GLY A 580 23.30 -7.08 36.99
N SER A 581 22.26 -6.39 36.52
CA SER A 581 22.40 -5.18 35.70
C SER A 581 23.06 -4.07 36.53
N SER A 582 23.72 -3.13 35.85
CA SER A 582 24.47 -2.08 36.53
C SER A 582 24.21 -0.73 35.90
N LEU A 583 24.01 0.30 36.72
CA LEU A 583 23.90 1.69 36.29
C LEU A 583 25.06 2.51 36.84
N LYS A 584 25.77 3.22 35.98
CA LYS A 584 26.81 4.18 36.37
C LYS A 584 26.34 5.61 36.12
N ILE A 585 26.30 6.42 37.18
CA ILE A 585 25.85 7.81 37.15
C ILE A 585 27.06 8.75 37.27
N GLY A 586 27.26 9.58 36.27
CA GLY A 586 28.38 10.53 36.18
C GLY A 586 28.01 11.97 36.53
N GLU A 587 28.71 12.93 35.91
CA GLU A 587 28.57 14.37 36.12
C GLU A 587 28.30 15.18 34.82
N ASN A 588 28.38 14.55 33.66
CA ASN A 588 28.39 15.19 32.35
C ASN A 588 26.98 15.58 31.90
N GLY A 589 26.77 16.83 31.47
CA GLY A 589 25.45 17.35 31.08
C GLY A 589 24.60 17.90 32.23
N LEU A 590 24.94 17.59 33.49
CA LEU A 590 24.16 18.00 34.67
C LEU A 590 24.15 19.52 34.92
N THR A 591 25.12 20.27 34.38
CA THR A 591 25.13 21.74 34.49
C THR A 591 24.06 22.42 33.62
N ALA A 592 23.59 21.78 32.54
CA ALA A 592 22.53 22.30 31.69
C ALA A 592 21.15 22.14 32.36
N LEU A 593 20.92 20.99 33.00
CA LEU A 593 19.73 20.67 33.79
C LEU A 593 19.51 21.66 34.96
N ASN A 594 20.61 22.15 35.57
CA ASN A 594 20.57 23.15 36.65
C ASN A 594 20.24 24.59 36.16
N SER A 595 20.14 24.81 34.84
CA SER A 595 19.86 26.14 34.25
C SER A 595 18.53 26.23 33.51
N SER A 596 17.80 25.11 33.38
CA SER A 596 16.44 25.10 32.84
C SER A 596 15.52 25.93 33.76
N THR A 597 14.74 26.83 33.16
CA THR A 597 13.74 27.64 33.87
C THR A 597 12.49 26.85 34.26
N ASP A 598 12.44 25.56 33.92
CA ASP A 598 11.34 24.66 34.27
C ASP A 598 11.86 23.44 35.06
N PRO A 599 11.79 23.48 36.41
CA PRO A 599 12.11 22.35 37.27
C PRO A 599 11.19 21.14 37.08
N GLU A 600 10.01 21.30 36.45
CA GLU A 600 9.10 20.18 36.18
C GLU A 600 9.52 19.39 34.93
N GLN A 601 10.22 20.04 33.98
CA GLN A 601 10.66 19.41 32.72
C GLN A 601 11.83 18.42 32.90
N TYR A 602 12.73 18.65 33.87
CA TYR A 602 13.89 17.78 34.11
C TYR A 602 14.37 17.71 35.58
N GLY A 603 13.60 18.30 36.51
CA GLY A 603 13.99 18.49 37.91
C GLY A 603 13.18 17.64 38.90
N GLY A 604 12.58 16.56 38.41
CA GLY A 604 12.00 15.50 39.23
C GLY A 604 13.05 14.64 39.92
N ALA A 605 12.59 13.83 40.86
CA ALA A 605 13.37 12.76 41.47
C ALA A 605 13.59 11.64 40.44
N PHE A 606 14.84 11.20 40.24
CA PHE A 606 15.10 9.97 39.51
C PHE A 606 14.87 8.77 40.42
N TYR A 607 14.14 7.76 39.96
CA TYR A 607 13.87 6.55 40.72
C TYR A 607 14.58 5.35 40.09
N ILE A 608 15.30 4.59 40.91
CA ILE A 608 15.97 3.37 40.49
C ILE A 608 15.47 2.23 41.35
N HIS A 609 14.79 1.28 40.72
CA HIS A 609 14.27 0.08 41.35
C HIS A 609 15.13 -1.13 41.02
N GLY A 610 15.16 -2.13 41.90
CA GLY A 610 15.97 -3.31 41.68
C GLY A 610 16.17 -4.16 42.92
N THR A 611 17.19 -5.02 42.88
CA THR A 611 17.51 -5.93 43.99
C THR A 611 18.98 -5.90 44.35
N SER A 612 19.37 -6.65 45.38
CA SER A 612 20.77 -6.79 45.81
C SER A 612 21.71 -7.45 44.81
N LYS A 613 21.18 -7.99 43.70
CA LYS A 613 22.02 -8.46 42.61
C LYS A 613 22.47 -7.33 41.70
N ASP A 614 21.67 -6.27 41.59
CA ASP A 614 21.96 -5.12 40.75
C ASP A 614 22.90 -4.15 41.46
N SER A 615 23.51 -3.24 40.71
CA SER A 615 24.40 -2.25 41.30
C SER A 615 24.32 -0.86 40.68
N VAL A 616 24.44 0.16 41.53
CA VAL A 616 24.57 1.56 41.12
C VAL A 616 25.94 2.08 41.54
N THR A 617 26.63 2.75 40.62
CA THR A 617 27.93 3.40 40.88
C THR A 617 27.79 4.91 40.68
N PHE A 618 28.23 5.70 41.66
CA PHE A 618 28.23 7.16 41.58
C PHE A 618 29.65 7.73 41.48
N ASP A 619 29.80 8.90 40.85
CA ASP A 619 30.98 9.72 41.08
C ASP A 619 30.90 10.40 42.46
N THR A 620 31.60 9.82 43.43
CA THR A 620 31.59 10.27 44.83
C THR A 620 32.15 11.68 45.05
N THR A 621 32.79 12.30 44.05
CA THR A 621 33.24 13.69 44.15
C THR A 621 32.11 14.70 43.92
N LYS A 622 31.02 14.24 43.30
CA LYS A 622 29.87 15.07 42.92
C LYS A 622 28.57 14.65 43.56
N TRP A 623 28.42 13.36 43.84
CA TRP A 623 27.23 12.80 44.45
C TRP A 623 27.48 12.42 45.90
N ALA A 624 26.56 12.78 46.78
CA ALA A 624 26.61 12.41 48.19
C ALA A 624 25.25 11.88 48.65
N LYS A 625 25.28 10.86 49.52
CA LYS A 625 24.07 10.39 50.19
C LYS A 625 23.55 11.51 51.09
N SER A 626 22.29 11.90 50.89
CA SER A 626 21.62 13.00 51.58
C SER A 626 20.61 12.50 52.61
N GLN A 627 19.93 11.40 52.33
CA GLN A 627 18.90 10.79 53.18
C GLN A 627 18.94 9.27 53.06
N ASP A 628 18.39 8.58 54.05
CA ASP A 628 18.24 7.13 54.13
C ASP A 628 16.83 6.74 54.57
N ASN A 629 16.37 5.57 54.12
CA ASN A 629 15.04 5.02 54.45
C ASN A 629 13.86 5.93 54.07
N VAL A 630 13.95 6.63 52.92
CA VAL A 630 12.90 7.53 52.45
C VAL A 630 11.78 6.75 51.78
N GLN A 631 10.53 7.08 52.09
CA GLN A 631 9.36 6.61 51.34
C GLN A 631 8.95 7.71 50.36
N SER A 632 8.62 7.34 49.13
CA SER A 632 8.00 8.26 48.17
C SER A 632 6.49 8.00 48.09
N GLU A 633 5.71 9.07 47.97
CA GLU A 633 4.27 8.97 47.69
C GLU A 633 4.01 8.55 46.24
N ASP A 634 4.91 8.88 45.33
CA ASP A 634 4.84 8.52 43.91
C ASP A 634 5.03 7.01 43.71
N HIS A 635 5.80 6.38 44.61
CA HIS A 635 6.18 4.97 44.57
C HIS A 635 5.88 4.24 45.90
N PRO A 636 4.58 4.01 46.22
CA PRO A 636 4.18 3.47 47.51
C PRO A 636 4.67 2.03 47.72
N GLY A 637 5.27 1.78 48.88
CA GLY A 637 5.78 0.45 49.26
C GLY A 637 7.26 0.24 48.98
N HIS A 638 7.94 1.20 48.35
CA HIS A 638 9.38 1.21 48.16
C HIS A 638 10.06 2.10 49.21
N THR A 639 11.29 1.72 49.58
CA THR A 639 12.15 2.47 50.50
C THR A 639 13.44 2.81 49.78
N TYR A 640 13.94 4.03 49.95
CA TYR A 640 15.06 4.54 49.18
C TYR A 640 16.19 5.14 50.03
N ASP A 641 17.40 4.94 49.54
CA ASP A 641 18.56 5.78 49.84
C ASP A 641 18.65 6.91 48.81
N VAL A 642 18.70 8.17 49.27
CA VAL A 642 18.63 9.34 48.40
C VAL A 642 19.98 10.01 48.24
N TYR A 643 20.44 10.13 46.99
CA TYR A 643 21.70 10.76 46.61
C TYR A 643 21.44 12.10 45.94
N GLN A 644 22.16 13.14 46.40
CA GLN A 644 22.04 14.49 45.86
C GLN A 644 23.30 14.87 45.08
N TYR A 645 23.12 15.54 43.95
CA TYR A 645 24.24 16.18 43.25
C TYR A 645 24.65 17.47 43.95
N ASN A 646 25.93 17.59 44.30
CA ASN A 646 26.48 18.67 45.10
C ASN A 646 26.14 20.06 44.50
N GLY A 647 25.35 20.84 45.25
CA GLY A 647 24.98 22.21 44.85
C GLY A 647 23.88 22.30 43.79
N SER A 648 23.10 21.23 43.58
CA SER A 648 21.95 21.17 42.67
C SER A 648 20.70 20.65 43.39
N PRO A 649 19.48 20.99 42.93
CA PRO A 649 18.25 20.35 43.37
C PRO A 649 18.05 18.91 42.84
N LEU A 650 19.05 18.33 42.17
CA LEU A 650 18.94 16.98 41.58
C LEU A 650 19.08 15.87 42.62
N TYR A 651 18.08 14.98 42.67
CA TYR A 651 18.03 13.83 43.58
C TYR A 651 17.84 12.52 42.81
N VAL A 652 18.54 11.48 43.27
CA VAL A 652 18.40 10.10 42.79
C VAL A 652 18.00 9.23 43.97
N TYR A 653 16.86 8.56 43.86
CA TYR A 653 16.28 7.64 44.83
C TYR A 653 16.63 6.22 44.41
N VAL A 654 17.54 5.60 45.15
CA VAL A 654 17.97 4.22 44.87
C VAL A 654 17.29 3.29 45.85
N GLU A 655 16.52 2.33 45.35
CA GLU A 655 15.77 1.40 46.19
C GLU A 655 16.68 0.61 47.13
N ASP A 656 16.22 0.47 48.37
CA ASP A 656 16.89 -0.26 49.43
C ASP A 656 17.17 -1.69 48.99
N GLY A 657 18.43 -2.09 49.18
CA GLY A 657 18.90 -3.42 48.83
C GLY A 657 19.73 -3.46 47.56
N ILE A 658 19.66 -2.46 46.67
CA ILE A 658 20.59 -2.34 45.54
C ILE A 658 22.03 -2.15 46.04
N THR A 659 23.00 -2.80 45.39
CA THR A 659 24.41 -2.66 45.79
C THR A 659 25.02 -1.35 45.29
N ILE A 660 25.40 -0.46 46.20
CA ILE A 660 26.15 0.76 45.86
C ILE A 660 27.65 0.46 45.82
N LYS A 661 28.35 0.86 44.74
CA LYS A 661 29.77 0.58 44.51
C LYS A 661 30.66 1.82 44.54
#